data_AF-A0A9E0EWX8-F1
#
_entry.id   AF-A0A9E0EWX8-F1
#
_cell.length_a   1.000
_cell.length_b   1.000
_cell.length_c   1.000
_cell.angle_alpha   90.00
_cell.angle_beta   90.00
_cell.angle_gamma   90.00
#
_symmetry.space_group_name_H-M   'P 1'
#
loop_
_entity.id
_entity.type
_entity.pdbx_description
1 polymer ?
#
loop_
_entity_poly.entity_id
_entity_poly.type
_entity_poly.pdbx_seq_one_letter_code
_entity_poly.pdbx_strand_id
1 'polypeptide(L)'
;MTVVGERWQSDRVVYAIAALPAARPDAPGGIIAHPGHVGMDSGRIPRSFPLQDFAFMSAHVIPEALADGQKLVAFARCELVRVSATTVLAINRENGRQQMMSPAVVEGLAACTEFRTIAEHAGVLAEIRPELQNKPEIAKDVLDTLLANGMMVRAEDVVERLNGTAESGLAPSRVFVVTCDRPAAVERLLESMLSDAKLSRHESIFLVDDSRQTDSRAANRELVARFNTRSPREMGYVGVEAQQSLLEGLIARAPAAETALRFLLDSAQWSGHQTYGRARTVCLLLSVGFRAIVMDDDVLCQAVLPPGRKEGLGFDHAAAREAVFFADHIELMRAAKPAGFDPLGGHASLLGRTVGSAIDSCTSGVFLPEELYGVDASDVSSLQADARVLLTQSGAWGDPGTSSPHWVLNLDDASVAQLLARETPLVDLVESRCVGLGSPRVSLLRLPTMSQVTGLDNTALLPPYFPAFRNEDHLFGAMLMALHPQAAAVEYPWCVPHLPMEGRHYSIREPIVVTGVISLLIQHFAASVKAMDAPDPHLRLQQLAQKMRHSATRSDTDLLVDYRVAVAGDHAQKLALFAAHQRQAAHAGSTASWDAYLQRAVEEAQHSLAEPQSLLRMHGVPEGSSEQAILNRFRHYATGFADVLEHWVTIREASVAVARKLGENGGLVP
;
A
#
# COMPACT_ATOMS: atom_id res chain seq x y z
N MET A 1 28.31 51.34 10.05
CA MET A 1 27.57 50.63 11.11
C MET A 1 26.52 49.76 10.41
N THR A 2 26.86 48.50 10.14
CA THR A 2 26.39 47.27 10.85
C THR A 2 24.89 47.01 10.61
N VAL A 3 24.37 45.87 10.12
CA VAL A 3 24.85 44.50 9.83
C VAL A 3 24.00 43.95 8.66
N VAL A 4 24.62 43.22 7.72
CA VAL A 4 23.97 42.39 6.69
C VAL A 4 24.04 40.93 7.15
N GLY A 5 22.93 40.20 7.11
CA GLY A 5 22.85 38.77 7.40
C GLY A 5 22.51 37.97 6.14
N GLU A 6 23.50 37.29 5.56
CA GLU A 6 23.36 36.37 4.43
C GLU A 6 23.00 34.95 4.91
N ARG A 7 22.06 34.33 4.18
CA ARG A 7 21.61 32.94 4.36
C ARG A 7 22.65 31.97 3.77
N TRP A 8 22.99 30.94 4.54
CA TRP A 8 23.81 29.82 4.10
C TRP A 8 22.99 28.77 3.35
N GLN A 9 23.45 28.43 2.14
CA GLN A 9 23.12 27.22 1.39
C GLN A 9 23.92 26.03 1.94
N SER A 10 23.35 24.83 1.95
CA SER A 10 24.12 23.59 2.15
C SER A 10 23.70 22.54 1.13
N ASP A 11 24.66 22.20 0.28
CA ASP A 11 24.62 21.17 -0.77
C ASP A 11 24.43 19.76 -0.21
N ARG A 12 23.66 18.95 -0.94
CA ARG A 12 23.59 17.49 -0.77
C ARG A 12 24.48 16.84 -1.84
N VAL A 13 25.46 16.06 -1.39
CA VAL A 13 26.28 15.18 -2.22
C VAL A 13 26.12 13.76 -1.68
N VAL A 14 25.79 12.80 -2.55
CA VAL A 14 25.91 11.36 -2.27
C VAL A 14 26.63 10.73 -3.46
N TYR A 15 27.76 10.07 -3.18
CA TYR A 15 28.60 9.35 -4.14
C TYR A 15 28.18 7.87 -4.24
N ALA A 16 28.37 7.30 -5.44
CA ALA A 16 28.25 5.89 -5.81
C ALA A 16 29.62 5.15 -5.79
N ILE A 17 29.63 3.85 -6.15
CA ILE A 17 30.71 2.96 -6.71
C ILE A 17 30.85 1.63 -5.91
N ALA A 18 30.46 0.44 -6.42
CA ALA A 18 31.17 -0.61 -7.25
C ALA A 18 32.24 -1.44 -6.47
N ALA A 19 32.55 -2.75 -6.65
CA ALA A 19 32.29 -3.82 -7.63
C ALA A 19 32.74 -5.24 -7.10
N LEU A 20 32.19 -6.35 -7.66
CA LEU A 20 32.75 -7.69 -8.08
C LEU A 20 33.85 -8.46 -7.27
N PRO A 21 34.17 -9.76 -7.55
CA PRO A 21 33.37 -10.99 -7.80
C PRO A 21 33.93 -12.27 -7.09
N ALA A 22 33.21 -13.40 -7.01
CA ALA A 22 33.82 -14.74 -6.82
C ALA A 22 32.93 -15.92 -7.25
N ALA A 23 33.57 -17.06 -7.55
CA ALA A 23 33.10 -18.16 -8.38
C ALA A 23 32.40 -19.33 -7.63
N ARG A 24 31.60 -20.05 -8.43
CA ARG A 24 30.97 -21.39 -8.29
C ARG A 24 31.97 -22.56 -8.03
N PRO A 25 31.55 -23.85 -8.05
CA PRO A 25 30.30 -24.55 -7.66
C PRO A 25 30.58 -25.81 -6.79
N ASP A 26 29.54 -26.52 -6.32
CA ASP A 26 29.29 -27.96 -6.62
C ASP A 26 28.27 -28.60 -5.65
N ALA A 27 27.23 -29.18 -6.24
CA ALA A 27 26.22 -30.08 -5.65
C ALA A 27 26.72 -31.55 -5.78
N PRO A 28 25.92 -32.64 -5.66
CA PRO A 28 24.51 -32.79 -5.28
C PRO A 28 24.19 -34.05 -4.40
N GLY A 29 22.89 -34.22 -4.08
CA GLY A 29 22.25 -35.53 -3.83
C GLY A 29 21.59 -35.64 -2.45
N GLY A 30 20.35 -36.09 -2.28
CA GLY A 30 19.34 -36.63 -3.19
C GLY A 30 18.26 -37.38 -2.37
N ILE A 31 17.05 -37.48 -2.95
CA ILE A 31 16.05 -38.58 -2.78
C ILE A 31 15.29 -38.62 -1.43
N ILE A 32 14.07 -38.05 -1.34
CA ILE A 32 12.71 -38.64 -1.59
C ILE A 32 12.31 -39.80 -0.67
N ALA A 33 11.22 -39.63 0.10
CA ALA A 33 10.14 -40.61 0.25
C ALA A 33 8.84 -39.97 0.78
N HIS A 34 7.72 -40.50 0.30
CA HIS A 34 6.34 -40.00 0.31
C HIS A 34 5.46 -40.78 1.33
N PRO A 35 4.11 -40.59 1.42
CA PRO A 35 3.38 -40.41 2.69
C PRO A 35 2.38 -41.54 3.03
N GLY A 36 1.68 -41.43 4.18
CA GLY A 36 0.50 -42.25 4.51
C GLY A 36 -0.43 -41.54 5.51
N HIS A 37 -1.64 -41.15 5.07
CA HIS A 37 -2.96 -41.73 5.41
C HIS A 37 -3.53 -41.32 6.79
N VAL A 38 -4.47 -40.35 6.83
CA VAL A 38 -5.96 -40.44 6.78
C VAL A 38 -6.60 -41.19 7.95
N GLY A 39 -7.40 -40.44 8.73
CA GLY A 39 -8.43 -40.97 9.64
C GLY A 39 -9.49 -39.91 9.93
N MET A 40 -10.74 -40.16 9.52
CA MET A 40 -11.94 -39.36 9.80
C MET A 40 -12.46 -39.65 11.21
N ASP A 41 -12.99 -38.64 11.92
CA ASP A 41 -14.26 -38.82 12.65
C ASP A 41 -14.94 -37.49 13.05
N SER A 42 -16.16 -37.61 13.55
CA SER A 42 -17.35 -36.78 13.35
C SER A 42 -17.83 -35.96 14.59
N GLY A 43 -18.47 -34.81 14.32
CA GLY A 43 -19.66 -34.33 15.06
C GLY A 43 -19.52 -33.38 16.27
N ARG A 44 -19.78 -32.06 16.05
CA ARG A 44 -20.60 -31.10 16.86
C ARG A 44 -20.30 -29.64 16.44
N ILE A 45 -21.34 -28.84 16.17
CA ILE A 45 -21.23 -27.45 15.67
C ILE A 45 -21.23 -26.43 16.84
N PRO A 46 -20.21 -25.56 17.01
CA PRO A 46 -20.23 -24.46 17.98
C PRO A 46 -20.67 -23.11 17.38
N ARG A 47 -21.36 -22.29 18.18
CA ARG A 47 -21.82 -20.90 17.88
C ARG A 47 -20.75 -19.82 18.20
N SER A 48 -19.50 -20.14 17.93
CA SER A 48 -18.36 -19.23 17.97
C SER A 48 -17.49 -19.63 16.80
N PHE A 49 -16.93 -18.70 16.03
CA PHE A 49 -15.78 -19.07 15.22
C PHE A 49 -14.71 -19.56 16.20
N PRO A 50 -14.22 -20.80 16.07
CA PRO A 50 -12.87 -20.99 16.48
C PRO A 50 -12.03 -20.15 15.50
N LEU A 51 -11.23 -19.22 16.02
CA LEU A 51 -10.07 -18.67 15.29
C LEU A 51 -9.07 -19.78 14.88
N GLN A 52 -9.40 -21.06 15.09
CA GLN A 52 -8.60 -22.24 14.76
C GLN A 52 -8.46 -22.50 13.26
N ASP A 53 -9.28 -21.91 12.40
CA ASP A 53 -8.99 -21.93 10.95
C ASP A 53 -7.80 -21.00 10.58
N PHE A 54 -7.35 -20.18 11.53
CA PHE A 54 -6.09 -19.43 11.50
C PHE A 54 -5.08 -19.91 12.56
N ALA A 55 -5.35 -20.99 13.31
CA ALA A 55 -4.38 -21.52 14.27
C ALA A 55 -3.28 -22.29 13.53
N PHE A 56 -2.13 -21.65 13.37
CA PHE A 56 -0.93 -22.28 12.84
C PHE A 56 -0.16 -22.93 13.99
N MET A 57 0.11 -24.23 13.88
CA MET A 57 1.10 -24.87 14.75
C MET A 57 2.47 -24.29 14.38
N SER A 58 3.08 -23.58 15.33
CA SER A 58 4.34 -22.87 15.16
C SER A 58 5.50 -23.82 14.82
N ALA A 59 6.18 -23.57 13.71
CA ALA A 59 7.59 -23.93 13.55
C ALA A 59 8.28 -22.81 12.78
N HIS A 60 8.43 -21.67 13.45
CA HIS A 60 9.34 -20.61 13.01
C HIS A 60 10.72 -21.24 12.80
N VAL A 61 11.29 -21.14 11.59
CA VAL A 61 12.73 -21.35 11.42
C VAL A 61 13.40 -20.08 11.91
N ILE A 62 13.45 -19.97 13.24
CA ILE A 62 14.39 -19.10 13.93
C ILE A 62 15.78 -19.53 13.41
N PRO A 63 16.62 -18.62 12.89
CA PRO A 63 18.01 -18.96 12.62
C PRO A 63 18.60 -19.69 13.84
N GLU A 64 19.29 -20.82 13.64
CA GLU A 64 19.98 -21.54 14.73
C GLU A 64 20.87 -20.59 15.56
N ALA A 65 21.29 -19.45 14.98
CA ALA A 65 22.02 -18.37 15.64
C ALA A 65 21.31 -17.73 16.86
N LEU A 66 19.99 -17.80 16.98
CA LEU A 66 19.25 -17.27 18.14
C LEU A 66 19.13 -18.29 19.29
N ALA A 67 19.66 -19.51 19.13
CA ALA A 67 19.56 -20.59 20.12
C ALA A 67 20.25 -20.32 21.47
N ASP A 68 21.01 -19.22 21.60
CA ASP A 68 21.82 -18.90 22.78
C ASP A 68 21.35 -17.64 23.55
N GLY A 69 20.11 -17.20 23.35
CA GLY A 69 19.54 -16.04 24.06
C GLY A 69 20.16 -14.69 23.66
N GLN A 70 20.72 -14.62 22.44
CA GLN A 70 21.30 -13.40 21.90
C GLN A 70 20.20 -12.37 21.61
N LYS A 71 20.46 -11.11 21.99
CA LYS A 71 19.48 -10.03 21.86
C LYS A 71 19.53 -9.41 20.48
N LEU A 72 18.35 -9.19 19.91
CA LEU A 72 18.19 -8.49 18.64
C LEU A 72 18.12 -6.99 18.88
N VAL A 73 18.91 -6.25 18.10
CA VAL A 73 19.00 -4.80 18.18
C VAL A 73 19.06 -4.18 16.79
N ALA A 74 18.60 -2.95 16.68
CA ALA A 74 18.66 -2.15 15.46
C ALA A 74 19.10 -0.73 15.78
N PHE A 75 19.74 -0.05 14.84
CA PHE A 75 20.08 1.36 15.00
C PHE A 75 18.81 2.20 15.08
N ALA A 76 18.72 3.02 16.12
CA ALA A 76 17.53 3.82 16.36
C ALA A 76 17.37 4.94 15.33
N ARG A 77 16.12 5.33 15.10
CA ARG A 77 15.83 6.49 14.26
C ARG A 77 16.35 7.76 14.94
N CYS A 78 17.49 8.25 14.46
CA CYS A 78 18.16 9.42 15.01
C CYS A 78 17.90 10.69 14.20
N GLU A 79 17.76 11.80 14.92
CA GLU A 79 17.90 13.15 14.39
C GLU A 79 19.40 13.48 14.34
N LEU A 80 19.92 13.91 13.19
CA LEU A 80 21.35 14.12 12.97
C LEU A 80 21.66 15.61 12.83
N VAL A 81 22.48 16.14 13.74
CA VAL A 81 22.92 17.54 13.73
C VAL A 81 24.42 17.59 13.48
N ARG A 82 24.83 18.14 12.33
CA ARG A 82 26.26 18.32 12.02
C ARG A 82 26.83 19.45 12.88
N VAL A 83 27.79 19.13 13.75
CA VAL A 83 28.46 20.11 14.63
C VAL A 83 29.73 20.64 13.98
N SER A 84 30.47 19.79 13.26
CA SER A 84 31.69 20.16 12.55
C SER A 84 31.91 19.25 11.34
N ALA A 85 33.04 19.43 10.63
CA ALA A 85 33.43 18.51 9.57
C ALA A 85 33.66 17.07 10.07
N THR A 86 33.99 16.89 11.34
CA THR A 86 34.39 15.62 11.95
C THR A 86 33.43 15.12 13.04
N THR A 87 32.36 15.86 13.32
CA THR A 87 31.45 15.58 14.44
C THR A 87 29.99 15.77 14.05
N VAL A 88 29.19 14.75 14.34
CA VAL A 88 27.72 14.74 14.24
C VAL A 88 27.17 14.40 15.63
N LEU A 89 26.19 15.16 16.08
CA LEU A 89 25.36 14.81 17.22
C LEU A 89 24.17 14.01 16.71
N ALA A 90 24.05 12.75 17.13
CA ALA A 90 22.88 11.92 16.89
C ALA A 90 21.98 11.97 18.11
N ILE A 91 20.69 12.27 17.91
CA ILE A 91 19.66 12.30 18.96
C ILE A 91 18.63 11.21 18.64
N ASN A 92 18.54 10.19 19.48
CA ASN A 92 17.56 9.14 19.34
C ASN A 92 16.14 9.71 19.56
N ARG A 93 15.28 9.61 18.54
CA ARG A 93 13.91 10.15 18.59
C ARG A 93 12.98 9.42 19.54
N GLU A 94 13.30 8.18 19.92
CA GLU A 94 12.43 7.34 20.75
C GLU A 94 12.61 7.61 22.24
N ASN A 95 13.85 7.88 22.67
CA ASN A 95 14.18 8.04 24.09
C ASN A 95 14.88 9.38 24.43
N GLY A 96 15.14 10.22 23.43
CA GLY A 96 15.78 11.53 23.59
C GLY A 96 17.27 11.49 23.98
N ARG A 97 17.89 10.31 24.07
CA ARG A 97 19.33 10.20 24.33
C ARG A 97 20.12 10.69 23.14
N GLN A 98 21.33 11.17 23.40
CA GLN A 98 22.17 11.74 22.36
C GLN A 98 23.63 11.37 22.54
N GLN A 99 24.34 11.26 21.41
CA GLN A 99 25.76 10.92 21.39
C GLN A 99 26.47 11.66 20.25
N MET A 100 27.66 12.18 20.54
CA MET A 100 28.58 12.68 19.52
C MET A 100 29.33 11.53 18.86
N MET A 101 29.39 11.55 17.53
CA MET A 101 30.06 10.54 16.72
C MET A 101 30.65 11.16 15.46
N SER A 102 31.55 10.44 14.79
CA SER A 102 32.08 10.88 13.50
C SER A 102 31.08 10.62 12.36
N PRO A 103 31.13 11.37 11.25
CA PRO A 103 30.31 11.10 10.06
C PRO A 103 30.44 9.66 9.56
N ALA A 104 31.65 9.10 9.56
CA ALA A 104 31.90 7.73 9.13
C ALA A 104 31.16 6.68 9.99
N VAL A 105 31.03 6.91 11.30
CA VAL A 105 30.24 6.04 12.18
C VAL A 105 28.75 6.13 11.83
N VAL A 106 28.21 7.34 11.65
CA VAL A 106 26.79 7.54 11.26
C VAL A 106 26.48 6.85 9.95
N GLU A 107 27.33 7.04 8.94
CA GLU A 107 27.17 6.40 7.64
C GLU A 107 27.25 4.87 7.75
N GLY A 108 28.06 4.33 8.66
CA GLY A 108 28.12 2.88 8.91
C GLY A 108 26.81 2.37 9.51
N LEU A 109 26.28 3.08 10.51
CA LEU A 109 25.04 2.74 11.20
C LEU A 109 23.79 2.77 10.30
N ALA A 110 23.86 3.44 9.14
CA ALA A 110 22.82 3.37 8.11
C ALA A 110 22.62 1.95 7.54
N ALA A 111 23.59 1.03 7.71
CA ALA A 111 23.46 -0.38 7.34
C ALA A 111 23.03 -1.28 8.53
N CYS A 112 22.80 -0.71 9.71
CA CYS A 112 22.45 -1.44 10.93
C CYS A 112 21.00 -1.20 11.36
N THR A 113 20.09 -0.88 10.43
CA THR A 113 18.69 -0.50 10.73
C THR A 113 17.76 -1.69 10.91
N GLU A 114 18.17 -2.90 10.52
CA GLU A 114 17.42 -4.13 10.74
C GLU A 114 17.71 -4.75 12.11
N PHE A 115 16.73 -5.40 12.72
CA PHE A 115 16.95 -6.17 13.96
C PHE A 115 17.81 -7.40 13.68
N ARG A 116 19.05 -7.35 14.18
CA ARG A 116 20.05 -8.41 14.11
C ARG A 116 20.82 -8.45 15.42
N THR A 117 21.60 -9.50 15.64
CA THR A 117 22.51 -9.54 16.78
C THR A 117 23.65 -8.52 16.58
N ILE A 118 24.29 -8.07 17.67
CA ILE A 118 25.47 -7.19 17.58
C ILE A 118 26.57 -7.82 16.71
N ALA A 119 26.76 -9.14 16.80
CA ALA A 119 27.77 -9.87 16.04
C ALA A 119 27.48 -9.83 14.53
N GLU A 120 26.23 -10.00 14.13
CA GLU A 120 25.82 -9.88 12.73
C GLU A 120 25.99 -8.46 12.20
N HIS A 121 25.61 -7.44 12.99
CA HIS A 121 25.86 -6.04 12.63
C HIS A 121 27.34 -5.74 12.46
N ALA A 122 28.19 -6.25 13.35
CA ALA A 122 29.65 -6.13 13.22
C ALA A 122 30.18 -6.81 11.94
N GLY A 123 29.60 -7.94 11.54
CA GLY A 123 29.88 -8.62 10.27
C GLY A 123 29.52 -7.75 9.06
N VAL A 124 28.29 -7.22 9.02
CA VAL A 124 27.83 -6.31 7.95
C VAL A 124 28.75 -5.09 7.83
N LEU A 125 29.11 -4.48 8.97
CA LEU A 125 30.03 -3.34 8.99
C LEU A 125 31.42 -3.71 8.46
N ALA A 126 31.94 -4.90 8.79
CA ALA A 126 33.23 -5.37 8.30
C ALA A 126 33.24 -5.68 6.79
N GLU A 127 32.09 -6.02 6.21
CA GLU A 127 31.94 -6.23 4.76
C GLU A 127 31.90 -4.92 3.99
N ILE A 128 31.17 -3.92 4.48
CA ILE A 128 30.96 -2.65 3.76
C ILE A 128 32.03 -1.60 4.06
N ARG A 129 32.83 -1.77 5.12
CA ARG A 129 33.90 -0.84 5.52
C ARG A 129 35.29 -1.47 5.42
N PRO A 130 36.11 -1.06 4.44
CA PRO A 130 37.49 -1.52 4.33
C PRO A 130 38.32 -1.32 5.62
N GLU A 131 38.02 -0.29 6.41
CA GLU A 131 38.74 0.01 7.65
C GLU A 131 38.46 -1.00 8.78
N LEU A 132 37.33 -1.71 8.69
CA LEU A 132 36.88 -2.71 9.66
C LEU A 132 37.14 -4.15 9.17
N GLN A 133 37.66 -4.32 7.96
CA GLN A 133 38.01 -5.62 7.41
C GLN A 133 38.99 -6.35 8.34
N ASN A 134 38.66 -7.58 8.74
CA ASN A 134 39.38 -8.39 9.72
C ASN A 134 39.43 -7.83 11.16
N LYS A 135 38.56 -6.85 11.51
CA LYS A 135 38.46 -6.28 12.86
C LYS A 135 37.00 -6.22 13.38
N PRO A 136 36.22 -7.31 13.32
CA PRO A 136 34.82 -7.29 13.76
C PRO A 136 34.66 -6.95 15.25
N GLU A 137 35.64 -7.27 16.09
CA GLU A 137 35.60 -6.95 17.53
C GLU A 137 35.54 -5.44 17.80
N ILE A 138 36.20 -4.61 16.97
CA ILE A 138 36.13 -3.14 17.13
C ILE A 138 34.72 -2.63 16.82
N ALA A 139 34.10 -3.16 15.76
CA ALA A 139 32.73 -2.80 15.40
C ALA A 139 31.75 -3.23 16.50
N LYS A 140 31.95 -4.43 17.06
CA LYS A 140 31.20 -4.94 18.20
C LYS A 140 31.31 -4.03 19.44
N ASP A 141 32.52 -3.66 19.87
CA ASP A 141 32.72 -2.77 21.03
C ASP A 141 32.02 -1.41 20.86
N VAL A 142 32.05 -0.86 19.64
CA VAL A 142 31.35 0.39 19.30
C VAL A 142 29.83 0.20 19.37
N LEU A 143 29.30 -0.89 18.80
CA LEU A 143 27.87 -1.20 18.83
C LEU A 143 27.38 -1.46 20.26
N ASP A 144 28.14 -2.18 21.09
CA ASP A 144 27.84 -2.40 22.50
C ASP A 144 27.80 -1.08 23.28
N THR A 145 28.74 -0.16 22.99
CA THR A 145 28.74 1.19 23.56
C THR A 145 27.50 1.98 23.13
N LEU A 146 27.11 1.91 21.86
CA LEU A 146 25.92 2.57 21.34
C LEU A 146 24.64 2.01 21.98
N LEU A 147 24.55 0.69 22.16
CA LEU A 147 23.46 0.03 22.86
C LEU A 147 23.38 0.49 24.32
N ALA A 148 24.49 0.49 25.05
CA ALA A 148 24.55 0.95 26.45
C ALA A 148 24.14 2.43 26.59
N ASN A 149 24.51 3.25 25.62
CA ASN A 149 24.12 4.66 25.55
C ASN A 149 22.69 4.88 25.04
N GLY A 150 21.97 3.82 24.66
CA GLY A 150 20.58 3.88 24.19
C GLY A 150 20.43 4.50 22.80
N MET A 151 21.44 4.35 21.94
CA MET A 151 21.41 4.71 20.52
C MET A 151 20.90 3.56 19.63
N MET A 152 20.64 2.39 20.22
CA MET A 152 20.04 1.24 19.55
C MET A 152 18.69 0.89 20.18
N VAL A 153 17.76 0.39 19.36
CA VAL A 153 16.46 -0.14 19.76
C VAL A 153 16.61 -1.63 20.03
N ARG A 154 16.01 -2.12 21.12
CA ARG A 154 15.99 -3.54 21.46
C ARG A 154 14.68 -4.17 20.98
N ALA A 155 14.75 -5.36 20.41
CA ALA A 155 13.54 -6.08 19.99
C ALA A 155 12.57 -6.31 21.17
N GLU A 156 13.09 -6.53 22.38
CA GLU A 156 12.26 -6.70 23.58
C GLU A 156 11.41 -5.45 23.90
N ASP A 157 11.94 -4.25 23.69
CA ASP A 157 11.20 -3.00 23.92
C ASP A 157 10.05 -2.84 22.91
N VAL A 158 10.27 -3.29 21.67
CA VAL A 158 9.22 -3.29 20.62
C VAL A 158 8.16 -4.33 20.93
N VAL A 159 8.57 -5.53 21.34
CA VAL A 159 7.66 -6.62 21.71
C VAL A 159 6.80 -6.23 22.90
N GLU A 160 7.38 -5.62 23.94
CA GLU A 160 6.64 -5.11 25.09
C GLU A 160 5.60 -4.06 24.68
N ARG A 161 5.94 -3.19 23.72
CA ARG A 161 5.03 -2.16 23.19
C ARG A 161 3.90 -2.72 22.33
N LEU A 162 4.15 -3.78 21.59
CA LEU A 162 3.20 -4.36 20.63
C LEU A 162 2.37 -5.51 21.20
N ASN A 163 2.85 -6.17 22.25
CA ASN A 163 2.08 -7.16 23.00
C ASN A 163 1.02 -6.44 23.85
N GLY A 164 -0.23 -6.86 23.68
CA GLY A 164 -1.34 -6.36 24.47
C GLY A 164 -2.63 -6.37 23.67
N THR A 165 -3.69 -6.90 24.27
CA THR A 165 -5.01 -6.94 23.63
C THR A 165 -5.93 -5.95 24.33
N ALA A 166 -6.24 -4.84 23.68
CA ALA A 166 -7.40 -4.04 24.03
C ALA A 166 -8.59 -4.50 23.19
N GLU A 167 -9.55 -5.19 23.81
CA GLU A 167 -10.82 -5.52 23.14
C GLU A 167 -11.68 -4.26 23.03
N SER A 168 -12.07 -3.91 21.80
CA SER A 168 -13.08 -2.90 21.55
C SER A 168 -14.22 -3.51 20.74
N GLY A 169 -15.46 -3.14 21.05
CA GLY A 169 -16.61 -3.51 20.23
C GLY A 169 -16.40 -3.05 18.78
N LEU A 170 -16.51 -3.98 17.83
CA LEU A 170 -16.36 -3.67 16.41
C LEU A 170 -17.68 -3.13 15.84
N ALA A 171 -17.61 -2.01 15.12
CA ALA A 171 -18.78 -1.49 14.41
C ALA A 171 -19.29 -2.51 13.37
N PRO A 172 -20.58 -2.49 13.00
CA PRO A 172 -21.08 -3.31 11.90
C PRO A 172 -20.37 -2.99 10.58
N SER A 173 -20.32 -3.97 9.69
CA SER A 173 -19.73 -3.80 8.36
C SER A 173 -20.78 -3.53 7.29
N ARG A 174 -20.48 -2.63 6.35
CA ARG A 174 -21.24 -2.37 5.11
C ARG A 174 -20.42 -2.77 3.90
N VAL A 175 -21.06 -3.40 2.91
CA VAL A 175 -20.39 -3.87 1.70
C VAL A 175 -20.79 -2.98 0.53
N PHE A 176 -19.82 -2.61 -0.32
CA PHE A 176 -20.02 -1.75 -1.47
C PHE A 176 -19.38 -2.40 -2.69
N VAL A 177 -20.13 -2.46 -3.79
CA VAL A 177 -19.61 -2.77 -5.13
C VAL A 177 -19.57 -1.46 -5.92
N VAL A 178 -18.45 -1.13 -6.55
CA VAL A 178 -18.34 0.04 -7.42
C VAL A 178 -18.32 -0.38 -8.89
N THR A 179 -19.11 0.29 -9.73
CA THR A 179 -19.18 -0.01 -11.16
C THR A 179 -19.31 1.26 -12.01
N CYS A 180 -18.90 1.17 -13.28
CA CYS A 180 -19.07 2.23 -14.27
C CYS A 180 -19.09 1.62 -15.68
N ASP A 181 -20.26 1.62 -16.32
CA ASP A 181 -20.51 1.10 -17.67
C ASP A 181 -20.14 -0.39 -17.88
N ARG A 182 -20.20 -1.21 -16.82
CA ARG A 182 -19.79 -2.64 -16.85
C ARG A 182 -20.84 -3.62 -16.28
N PRO A 183 -22.07 -3.66 -16.81
CA PRO A 183 -23.14 -4.52 -16.28
C PRO A 183 -22.82 -6.02 -16.30
N ALA A 184 -22.05 -6.50 -17.28
CA ALA A 184 -21.64 -7.91 -17.33
C ALA A 184 -20.68 -8.30 -16.19
N ALA A 185 -19.81 -7.37 -15.78
CA ALA A 185 -18.90 -7.59 -14.65
C ALA A 185 -19.70 -7.63 -13.33
N VAL A 186 -20.64 -6.68 -13.18
CA VAL A 186 -21.58 -6.66 -12.05
C VAL A 186 -22.35 -7.96 -11.96
N GLU A 187 -22.95 -8.44 -13.05
CA GLU A 187 -23.70 -9.71 -13.05
C GLU A 187 -22.85 -10.88 -12.54
N ARG A 188 -21.63 -11.02 -13.05
CA ARG A 188 -20.71 -12.08 -12.65
C ARG A 188 -20.32 -11.99 -11.17
N LEU A 189 -20.03 -10.78 -10.67
CA LEU A 189 -19.73 -10.57 -9.26
C LEU A 189 -20.94 -10.92 -8.38
N LEU A 190 -22.14 -10.44 -8.72
CA LEU A 190 -23.35 -10.69 -7.95
C LEU A 190 -23.69 -12.18 -7.85
N GLU A 191 -23.52 -12.95 -8.93
CA GLU A 191 -23.70 -14.41 -8.88
C GLU A 191 -22.66 -15.09 -7.97
N SER A 192 -21.41 -14.64 -7.98
CA SER A 192 -20.40 -15.16 -7.05
C SER A 192 -20.70 -14.81 -5.59
N MET A 193 -21.25 -13.62 -5.32
CA MET A 193 -21.70 -13.22 -3.99
C MET A 193 -22.84 -14.10 -3.48
N LEU A 194 -23.82 -14.43 -4.32
CA LEU A 194 -24.93 -15.32 -3.95
C LEU A 194 -24.48 -16.76 -3.68
N SER A 195 -23.40 -17.19 -4.30
CA SER A 195 -22.89 -18.56 -4.20
C SER A 195 -22.05 -18.78 -2.96
N ASP A 196 -21.11 -17.87 -2.68
CA ASP A 196 -20.03 -18.12 -1.73
C ASP A 196 -20.05 -17.20 -0.49
N ALA A 197 -20.73 -16.05 -0.55
CA ALA A 197 -20.59 -15.01 0.47
C ALA A 197 -21.61 -15.11 1.62
N LYS A 198 -21.16 -14.78 2.84
CA LYS A 198 -22.00 -14.78 4.05
C LYS A 198 -22.72 -13.44 4.24
N LEU A 199 -23.55 -13.08 3.27
CA LEU A 199 -24.17 -11.76 3.11
C LEU A 199 -24.98 -11.26 4.32
N SER A 200 -25.63 -12.16 5.06
CA SER A 200 -26.47 -11.79 6.22
C SER A 200 -25.68 -11.20 7.41
N ARG A 201 -24.35 -11.41 7.44
CA ARG A 201 -23.45 -10.88 8.48
C ARG A 201 -23.22 -9.37 8.37
N HIS A 202 -23.41 -8.82 7.18
CA HIS A 202 -23.21 -7.40 6.93
C HIS A 202 -24.51 -6.64 7.20
N GLU A 203 -24.37 -5.42 7.68
CA GLU A 203 -25.50 -4.57 8.04
C GLU A 203 -26.27 -4.15 6.79
N SER A 204 -25.56 -3.74 5.74
CA SER A 204 -26.11 -3.40 4.42
C SER A 204 -25.13 -3.73 3.31
N ILE A 205 -25.66 -3.85 2.10
CA ILE A 205 -24.91 -4.06 0.86
C ILE A 205 -25.36 -3.00 -0.14
N PHE A 206 -24.45 -2.44 -0.94
CA PHE A 206 -24.75 -1.41 -1.93
C PHE A 206 -24.06 -1.68 -3.26
N LEU A 207 -24.75 -1.38 -4.36
CA LEU A 207 -24.11 -1.15 -5.67
C LEU A 207 -24.02 0.37 -5.90
N VAL A 208 -22.80 0.91 -5.93
CA VAL A 208 -22.53 2.31 -6.26
C VAL A 208 -22.25 2.41 -7.75
N ASP A 209 -23.22 2.93 -8.48
CA ASP A 209 -23.19 2.97 -9.95
C ASP A 209 -22.77 4.36 -10.45
N ASP A 210 -21.56 4.42 -10.98
CA ASP A 210 -20.95 5.61 -11.59
C ASP A 210 -21.07 5.63 -13.13
N SER A 211 -21.86 4.72 -13.70
CA SER A 211 -22.07 4.55 -15.15
C SER A 211 -22.52 5.83 -15.83
N ARG A 212 -22.07 6.01 -17.07
CA ARG A 212 -22.40 7.18 -17.92
C ARG A 212 -23.53 6.85 -18.88
N GLN A 213 -23.60 5.61 -19.33
CA GLN A 213 -24.57 5.14 -20.30
C GLN A 213 -25.89 4.79 -19.60
N THR A 214 -27.00 5.30 -20.14
CA THR A 214 -28.34 5.05 -19.62
C THR A 214 -28.67 3.56 -19.62
N ASP A 215 -28.26 2.82 -20.66
CA ASP A 215 -28.50 1.37 -20.77
C ASP A 215 -27.74 0.59 -19.70
N SER A 216 -26.48 0.95 -19.42
CA SER A 216 -25.71 0.36 -18.31
C SER A 216 -26.39 0.59 -16.96
N ARG A 217 -26.89 1.80 -16.70
CA ARG A 217 -27.62 2.13 -15.46
C ARG A 217 -28.91 1.31 -15.31
N ALA A 218 -29.65 1.16 -16.41
CA ALA A 218 -30.88 0.36 -16.42
C ALA A 218 -30.57 -1.12 -16.15
N ALA A 219 -29.55 -1.66 -16.81
CA ALA A 219 -29.11 -3.05 -16.62
C ALA A 219 -28.61 -3.30 -15.19
N ASN A 220 -27.79 -2.40 -14.63
CA ASN A 220 -27.29 -2.49 -13.25
C ASN A 220 -28.43 -2.45 -12.22
N ARG A 221 -29.41 -1.57 -12.42
CA ARG A 221 -30.60 -1.49 -11.55
C ARG A 221 -31.40 -2.79 -11.57
N GLU A 222 -31.63 -3.35 -12.75
CA GLU A 222 -32.32 -4.63 -12.91
C GLU A 222 -31.52 -5.79 -12.27
N LEU A 223 -30.19 -5.78 -12.40
CA LEU A 223 -29.31 -6.76 -11.75
C LEU A 223 -29.44 -6.75 -10.23
N VAL A 224 -29.52 -5.56 -9.60
CA VAL A 224 -29.74 -5.42 -8.15
C VAL A 224 -31.12 -5.98 -7.76
N ALA A 225 -32.17 -5.62 -8.52
CA ALA A 225 -33.51 -6.13 -8.26
C ALA A 225 -33.56 -7.67 -8.33
N ARG A 226 -32.92 -8.28 -9.35
CA ARG A 226 -32.79 -9.74 -9.47
C ARG A 226 -32.01 -10.35 -8.31
N PHE A 227 -30.87 -9.76 -7.93
CA PHE A 227 -30.07 -10.22 -6.80
C PHE A 227 -30.88 -10.25 -5.50
N ASN A 228 -31.70 -9.23 -5.26
CA ASN A 228 -32.53 -9.14 -4.05
C ASN A 228 -33.66 -10.18 -3.97
N THR A 229 -34.06 -10.79 -5.09
CA THR A 229 -34.99 -11.94 -5.06
C THR A 229 -34.38 -13.22 -4.48
N ARG A 230 -33.05 -13.32 -4.45
CA ARG A 230 -32.30 -14.52 -4.05
C ARG A 230 -31.43 -14.29 -2.81
N SER A 231 -31.03 -13.05 -2.55
CA SER A 231 -30.10 -12.70 -1.47
C SER A 231 -30.78 -12.76 -0.08
N PRO A 232 -30.10 -13.25 0.96
CA PRO A 232 -30.57 -13.15 2.35
C PRO A 232 -30.46 -11.73 2.93
N ARG A 233 -29.86 -10.77 2.19
CA ARG A 233 -29.71 -9.36 2.57
C ARG A 233 -29.94 -8.49 1.34
N GLU A 234 -30.86 -7.54 1.45
CA GLU A 234 -31.13 -6.59 0.36
C GLU A 234 -29.90 -5.70 0.08
N MET A 235 -29.64 -5.51 -1.21
CA MET A 235 -28.65 -4.60 -1.76
C MET A 235 -29.35 -3.31 -2.22
N GLY A 236 -28.86 -2.16 -1.76
CA GLY A 236 -29.34 -0.86 -2.25
C GLY A 236 -28.63 -0.43 -3.53
N TYR A 237 -29.40 0.00 -4.54
CA TYR A 237 -28.85 0.61 -5.75
C TYR A 237 -28.63 2.12 -5.58
N VAL A 238 -27.37 2.57 -5.71
CA VAL A 238 -26.94 3.98 -5.60
C VAL A 238 -26.58 4.51 -7.00
N GLY A 239 -27.60 4.76 -7.82
CA GLY A 239 -27.46 5.38 -9.14
C GLY A 239 -27.45 6.92 -9.11
N VAL A 240 -27.54 7.53 -10.28
CA VAL A 240 -27.48 8.99 -10.47
C VAL A 240 -28.48 9.75 -9.59
N GLU A 241 -29.72 9.27 -9.47
CA GLU A 241 -30.74 9.98 -8.67
C GLU A 241 -30.42 9.97 -7.17
N ALA A 242 -29.92 8.84 -6.66
CA ALA A 242 -29.50 8.69 -5.27
C ALA A 242 -28.26 9.55 -4.96
N GLN A 243 -27.29 9.56 -5.88
CA GLN A 243 -26.09 10.39 -5.75
C GLN A 243 -26.41 11.90 -5.81
N GLN A 244 -27.33 12.32 -6.68
CA GLN A 244 -27.78 13.72 -6.71
C GLN A 244 -28.51 14.09 -5.42
N SER A 245 -29.36 13.20 -4.91
CA SER A 245 -30.06 13.41 -3.64
C SER A 245 -29.09 13.49 -2.45
N LEU A 246 -28.01 12.70 -2.46
CA LEU A 246 -26.91 12.79 -1.50
C LEU A 246 -26.23 14.16 -1.58
N LEU A 247 -25.83 14.60 -2.78
CA LEU A 247 -25.17 15.89 -3.00
C LEU A 247 -26.03 17.07 -2.52
N GLU A 248 -27.29 17.16 -2.97
CA GLU A 248 -28.19 18.25 -2.57
C GLU A 248 -28.50 18.22 -1.08
N GLY A 249 -28.68 17.02 -0.50
CA GLY A 249 -28.85 16.85 0.94
C GLY A 249 -27.65 17.32 1.76
N LEU A 250 -26.43 17.09 1.25
CA LEU A 250 -25.19 17.56 1.87
C LEU A 250 -25.06 19.08 1.75
N ILE A 251 -25.31 19.66 0.57
CA ILE A 251 -25.27 21.11 0.34
C ILE A 251 -26.27 21.83 1.26
N ALA A 252 -27.50 21.31 1.38
CA ALA A 252 -28.52 21.89 2.26
C ALA A 252 -28.11 21.90 3.74
N ARG A 253 -27.29 20.94 4.18
CA ARG A 253 -26.82 20.86 5.57
C ARG A 253 -25.49 21.58 5.82
N ALA A 254 -24.65 21.68 4.79
CA ALA A 254 -23.34 22.30 4.86
C ALA A 254 -23.17 23.29 3.69
N PRO A 255 -23.95 24.38 3.62
CA PRO A 255 -23.94 25.30 2.48
C PRO A 255 -22.58 25.97 2.28
N ALA A 256 -21.83 26.20 3.37
CA ALA A 256 -20.47 26.72 3.30
C ALA A 256 -19.49 25.77 2.56
N ALA A 257 -19.83 24.49 2.44
CA ALA A 257 -19.03 23.48 1.76
C ALA A 257 -19.48 23.22 0.31
N GLU A 258 -20.38 24.03 -0.27
CA GLU A 258 -20.96 23.74 -1.59
C GLU A 258 -19.90 23.55 -2.68
N THR A 259 -18.92 24.44 -2.79
CA THR A 259 -17.85 24.34 -3.79
C THR A 259 -17.07 23.02 -3.64
N ALA A 260 -16.71 22.67 -2.40
CA ALA A 260 -16.04 21.42 -2.08
C ALA A 260 -16.89 20.19 -2.42
N LEU A 261 -18.18 20.21 -2.07
CA LEU A 261 -19.11 19.12 -2.36
C LEU A 261 -19.31 18.91 -3.86
N ARG A 262 -19.43 19.99 -4.64
CA ARG A 262 -19.52 19.90 -6.10
C ARG A 262 -18.21 19.39 -6.70
N PHE A 263 -17.05 19.87 -6.25
CA PHE A 263 -15.76 19.32 -6.68
C PHE A 263 -15.69 17.81 -6.41
N LEU A 264 -16.17 17.37 -5.25
CA LEU A 264 -16.05 15.99 -4.80
C LEU A 264 -17.02 15.02 -5.50
N LEU A 265 -18.26 15.44 -5.75
CA LEU A 265 -19.36 14.53 -6.13
C LEU A 265 -20.06 14.89 -7.45
N ASP A 266 -19.91 16.11 -7.97
CA ASP A 266 -20.61 16.51 -9.20
C ASP A 266 -19.97 15.84 -10.42
N SER A 267 -20.71 14.89 -11.01
CA SER A 267 -20.23 14.13 -12.16
C SER A 267 -19.94 15.00 -13.38
N ALA A 268 -20.58 16.16 -13.51
CA ALA A 268 -20.37 17.06 -14.64
C ALA A 268 -18.96 17.68 -14.63
N GLN A 269 -18.35 17.88 -13.46
CA GLN A 269 -17.00 18.43 -13.34
C GLN A 269 -15.92 17.48 -13.87
N TRP A 270 -16.22 16.19 -13.92
CA TRP A 270 -15.24 15.14 -14.25
C TRP A 270 -15.57 14.41 -15.55
N SER A 271 -16.37 15.03 -16.42
CA SER A 271 -16.72 14.47 -17.72
C SER A 271 -15.46 14.17 -18.54
N GLY A 272 -15.39 12.96 -19.12
CA GLY A 272 -14.24 12.49 -19.90
C GLY A 272 -13.06 11.96 -19.07
N HIS A 273 -13.12 11.98 -17.74
CA HIS A 273 -12.08 11.43 -16.86
C HIS A 273 -12.53 10.16 -16.17
N GLN A 274 -11.62 9.24 -15.87
CA GLN A 274 -11.94 8.08 -15.01
C GLN A 274 -12.24 8.57 -13.58
N THR A 275 -13.32 8.10 -12.95
CA THR A 275 -13.88 8.68 -11.72
C THR A 275 -13.90 7.69 -10.54
N TYR A 276 -12.84 6.86 -10.45
CA TYR A 276 -12.69 5.83 -9.42
C TYR A 276 -12.89 6.39 -7.99
N GLY A 277 -12.24 7.51 -7.68
CA GLY A 277 -12.33 8.13 -6.36
C GLY A 277 -13.69 8.75 -6.03
N ARG A 278 -14.48 9.18 -7.01
CA ARG A 278 -15.86 9.66 -6.77
C ARG A 278 -16.72 8.54 -6.21
N ALA A 279 -16.73 7.37 -6.85
CA ALA A 279 -17.50 6.21 -6.39
C ALA A 279 -17.04 5.76 -4.99
N ARG A 280 -15.72 5.70 -4.74
CA ARG A 280 -15.17 5.38 -3.41
C ARG A 280 -15.53 6.41 -2.35
N THR A 281 -15.61 7.69 -2.72
CA THR A 281 -16.06 8.75 -1.80
C THR A 281 -17.53 8.58 -1.42
N VAL A 282 -18.40 8.21 -2.36
CA VAL A 282 -19.79 7.87 -2.03
C VAL A 282 -19.84 6.73 -1.02
N CYS A 283 -19.00 5.69 -1.18
CA CYS A 283 -18.87 4.60 -0.20
C CYS A 283 -18.47 5.14 1.19
N LEU A 284 -17.51 6.07 1.28
CA LEU A 284 -17.11 6.71 2.54
C LEU A 284 -18.27 7.47 3.18
N LEU A 285 -18.99 8.28 2.41
CA LEU A 285 -20.09 9.10 2.94
C LEU A 285 -21.26 8.25 3.46
N LEU A 286 -21.52 7.11 2.82
CA LEU A 286 -22.52 6.14 3.22
C LEU A 286 -22.07 5.20 4.36
N SER A 287 -20.81 5.26 4.80
CA SER A 287 -20.26 4.35 5.81
C SER A 287 -19.65 5.04 7.03
N VAL A 288 -19.86 6.36 7.21
CA VAL A 288 -19.37 7.06 8.41
C VAL A 288 -19.92 6.38 9.67
N GLY A 289 -19.04 5.92 10.56
CA GLY A 289 -19.38 5.15 11.76
C GLY A 289 -19.48 3.63 11.56
N PHE A 290 -19.20 3.12 10.36
CA PHE A 290 -19.21 1.70 10.01
C PHE A 290 -17.85 1.25 9.49
N ARG A 291 -17.65 -0.06 9.40
CA ARG A 291 -16.55 -0.66 8.65
C ARG A 291 -17.01 -0.89 7.21
N ALA A 292 -16.39 -0.25 6.22
CA ALA A 292 -16.73 -0.45 4.82
C ALA A 292 -15.87 -1.54 4.19
N ILE A 293 -16.45 -2.41 3.37
CA ILE A 293 -15.72 -3.33 2.49
C ILE A 293 -16.11 -2.95 1.07
N VAL A 294 -15.14 -2.44 0.30
CA VAL A 294 -15.35 -1.92 -1.05
C VAL A 294 -14.74 -2.89 -2.05
N MET A 295 -15.54 -3.33 -3.02
CA MET A 295 -15.17 -4.27 -4.08
C MET A 295 -15.29 -3.60 -5.45
N ASP A 296 -14.32 -3.84 -6.32
CA ASP A 296 -14.43 -3.56 -7.74
C ASP A 296 -15.36 -4.60 -8.40
N ASP A 297 -16.01 -4.25 -9.51
CA ASP A 297 -16.99 -5.11 -10.20
C ASP A 297 -16.37 -6.29 -10.99
N ASP A 298 -15.06 -6.30 -11.20
CA ASP A 298 -14.34 -7.30 -12.02
C ASP A 298 -13.66 -8.39 -11.19
N VAL A 299 -13.96 -8.48 -9.90
CA VAL A 299 -13.55 -9.57 -9.02
C VAL A 299 -14.60 -10.68 -8.91
N LEU A 300 -14.20 -11.83 -8.37
CA LEU A 300 -15.12 -12.83 -7.83
C LEU A 300 -15.11 -12.76 -6.29
N CYS A 301 -16.27 -12.95 -5.66
CA CYS A 301 -16.41 -12.98 -4.20
C CYS A 301 -15.93 -14.31 -3.60
N GLN A 302 -14.69 -14.69 -3.89
CA GLN A 302 -14.04 -15.91 -3.44
C GLN A 302 -12.62 -15.61 -2.97
N ALA A 303 -12.22 -16.16 -1.83
CA ALA A 303 -10.83 -16.09 -1.38
C ALA A 303 -10.03 -17.28 -1.94
N VAL A 304 -8.86 -17.00 -2.52
CA VAL A 304 -7.93 -17.98 -3.09
C VAL A 304 -6.61 -17.91 -2.33
N LEU A 305 -6.05 -19.06 -1.99
CA LEU A 305 -4.75 -19.15 -1.34
C LEU A 305 -3.63 -19.13 -2.41
N PRO A 306 -2.70 -18.15 -2.37
CA PRO A 306 -1.54 -18.18 -3.23
C PRO A 306 -0.63 -19.36 -2.86
N PRO A 307 0.15 -19.91 -3.81
CA PRO A 307 1.18 -20.87 -3.49
C PRO A 307 2.30 -20.18 -2.69
N GLY A 308 3.04 -20.93 -1.88
CA GLY A 308 4.19 -20.38 -1.14
C GLY A 308 3.84 -19.54 0.10
N ARG A 309 2.67 -19.75 0.72
CA ARG A 309 2.36 -19.14 2.01
C ARG A 309 3.46 -19.41 3.04
N LYS A 310 3.83 -18.37 3.78
CA LYS A 310 4.88 -18.38 4.81
C LYS A 310 4.24 -18.16 6.19
N GLU A 311 4.89 -18.69 7.22
CA GLU A 311 4.53 -18.45 8.61
C GLU A 311 5.01 -17.07 9.10
N GLY A 312 4.50 -16.64 10.25
CA GLY A 312 4.88 -15.40 10.92
C GLY A 312 4.20 -14.14 10.37
N LEU A 313 4.62 -12.99 10.91
CA LEU A 313 4.12 -11.67 10.55
C LEU A 313 5.12 -10.94 9.64
N GLY A 314 4.62 -10.24 8.63
CA GLY A 314 5.42 -9.32 7.81
C GLY A 314 5.26 -7.86 8.26
N PHE A 315 6.28 -7.05 8.02
CA PHE A 315 6.26 -5.60 8.26
C PHE A 315 6.77 -4.83 7.04
N ASP A 316 5.98 -3.88 6.54
CA ASP A 316 6.31 -2.91 5.47
C ASP A 316 7.25 -3.47 4.37
N HIS A 317 8.54 -3.15 4.37
CA HIS A 317 9.49 -3.59 3.33
C HIS A 317 9.72 -5.11 3.32
N ALA A 318 9.70 -5.76 4.49
CA ALA A 318 9.78 -7.21 4.64
C ALA A 318 8.45 -7.91 4.28
N ALA A 319 7.39 -7.15 4.02
CA ALA A 319 6.06 -7.63 3.64
C ALA A 319 5.78 -7.56 2.12
N ALA A 320 6.82 -7.39 1.30
CA ALA A 320 6.70 -7.29 -0.16
C ALA A 320 5.80 -8.39 -0.75
N ARG A 321 4.97 -7.99 -1.72
CA ARG A 321 4.13 -8.94 -2.47
C ARG A 321 5.00 -9.83 -3.33
N GLU A 322 4.67 -11.11 -3.36
CA GLU A 322 5.27 -12.08 -4.26
C GLU A 322 4.37 -12.27 -5.49
N ALA A 323 4.99 -12.53 -6.65
CA ALA A 323 4.32 -12.79 -7.90
C ALA A 323 4.60 -14.20 -8.42
N VAL A 324 3.52 -14.86 -8.84
CA VAL A 324 3.54 -16.20 -9.44
C VAL A 324 2.92 -16.09 -10.82
N PHE A 325 3.65 -16.55 -11.84
CA PHE A 325 3.26 -16.39 -13.24
C PHE A 325 2.74 -17.70 -13.82
N PHE A 326 1.65 -17.59 -14.58
CA PHE A 326 1.01 -18.70 -15.28
C PHE A 326 1.06 -18.47 -16.79
N ALA A 327 1.18 -19.53 -17.57
CA ALA A 327 1.29 -19.44 -19.03
C ALA A 327 0.01 -18.93 -19.67
N ASP A 328 -1.14 -19.28 -19.10
CA ASP A 328 -2.45 -18.89 -19.58
C ASP A 328 -3.51 -18.90 -18.46
N HIS A 329 -4.72 -18.48 -18.83
CA HIS A 329 -5.86 -18.44 -17.92
C HIS A 329 -6.29 -19.85 -17.47
N ILE A 330 -6.07 -20.90 -18.26
CA ILE A 330 -6.44 -22.27 -17.91
C ILE A 330 -5.53 -22.78 -16.77
N GLU A 331 -4.23 -22.52 -16.86
CA GLU A 331 -3.26 -22.86 -15.81
C GLU A 331 -3.55 -22.07 -14.53
N LEU A 332 -3.78 -20.76 -14.63
CA LEU A 332 -4.14 -19.90 -13.49
C LEU A 332 -5.37 -20.43 -12.75
N MET A 333 -6.45 -20.74 -13.47
CA MET A 333 -7.70 -21.21 -12.87
C MET A 333 -7.55 -22.62 -12.27
N ARG A 334 -6.73 -23.49 -12.86
CA ARG A 334 -6.44 -24.83 -12.32
C ARG A 334 -5.59 -24.75 -11.04
N ALA A 335 -4.70 -23.78 -10.94
CA ALA A 335 -3.83 -23.58 -9.79
C ALA A 335 -4.54 -22.95 -8.58
N ALA A 336 -5.70 -22.31 -8.79
CA ALA A 336 -6.46 -21.65 -7.73
C ALA A 336 -6.90 -22.66 -6.65
N LYS A 337 -6.55 -22.36 -5.39
CA LYS A 337 -7.00 -23.13 -4.22
C LYS A 337 -7.97 -22.28 -3.39
N PRO A 338 -9.28 -22.59 -3.36
CA PRO A 338 -10.23 -21.87 -2.53
C PRO A 338 -9.85 -21.93 -1.05
N ALA A 339 -9.99 -20.81 -0.34
CA ALA A 339 -9.57 -20.70 1.07
C ALA A 339 -10.63 -21.22 2.08
N GLY A 340 -11.83 -21.57 1.63
CA GLY A 340 -12.92 -22.06 2.49
C GLY A 340 -13.70 -20.96 3.22
N PHE A 341 -13.43 -19.69 2.93
CA PHE A 341 -14.18 -18.53 3.43
C PHE A 341 -14.41 -17.48 2.34
N ASP A 342 -15.36 -16.59 2.57
CA ASP A 342 -15.66 -15.48 1.68
C ASP A 342 -14.78 -14.25 1.98
N PRO A 343 -14.38 -13.47 0.96
CA PRO A 343 -13.50 -12.33 1.16
C PRO A 343 -14.13 -11.22 2.01
N LEU A 344 -15.46 -11.10 2.07
CA LEU A 344 -16.13 -10.10 2.90
C LEU A 344 -15.92 -10.39 4.40
N GLY A 345 -16.15 -11.64 4.82
CA GLY A 345 -15.82 -12.10 6.16
C GLY A 345 -14.32 -12.04 6.45
N GLY A 346 -13.49 -12.36 5.45
CA GLY A 346 -12.04 -12.25 5.52
C GLY A 346 -11.58 -10.83 5.86
N HIS A 347 -12.00 -9.83 5.08
CA HIS A 347 -11.68 -8.43 5.36
C HIS A 347 -12.20 -7.94 6.70
N ALA A 348 -13.42 -8.31 7.08
CA ALA A 348 -14.02 -7.93 8.35
C ALA A 348 -13.31 -8.51 9.59
N SER A 349 -12.42 -9.49 9.42
CA SER A 349 -11.79 -10.22 10.53
C SER A 349 -10.83 -9.34 11.34
N LEU A 350 -9.91 -8.62 10.69
CA LEU A 350 -8.95 -7.72 11.34
C LEU A 350 -9.32 -6.23 11.24
N LEU A 351 -10.25 -5.87 10.35
CA LEU A 351 -10.64 -4.47 10.17
C LEU A 351 -11.28 -3.87 11.43
N GLY A 352 -10.69 -2.77 11.90
CA GLY A 352 -11.08 -2.03 13.11
C GLY A 352 -10.63 -2.67 14.42
N ARG A 353 -9.91 -3.79 14.38
CA ARG A 353 -9.22 -4.34 15.55
C ARG A 353 -8.00 -3.51 15.90
N THR A 354 -7.48 -3.71 17.10
CA THR A 354 -6.20 -3.13 17.51
C THR A 354 -5.03 -3.90 16.90
N VAL A 355 -3.87 -3.26 16.73
CA VAL A 355 -2.64 -3.87 16.21
C VAL A 355 -2.25 -5.05 17.07
N GLY A 356 -2.28 -4.93 18.40
CA GLY A 356 -1.97 -6.02 19.31
C GLY A 356 -2.93 -7.21 19.16
N SER A 357 -4.23 -6.96 18.92
CA SER A 357 -5.19 -8.04 18.59
C SER A 357 -4.92 -8.68 17.22
N ALA A 358 -4.46 -7.91 16.24
CA ALA A 358 -4.09 -8.44 14.94
C ALA A 358 -2.83 -9.32 15.02
N ILE A 359 -1.83 -8.88 15.78
CA ILE A 359 -0.60 -9.64 16.06
C ILE A 359 -0.96 -10.94 16.80
N ASP A 360 -1.72 -10.85 17.89
CA ASP A 360 -2.19 -12.00 18.68
C ASP A 360 -2.91 -13.06 17.83
N SER A 361 -3.74 -12.60 16.88
CA SER A 361 -4.45 -13.47 15.93
C SER A 361 -3.52 -14.20 14.94
N CYS A 362 -2.27 -13.73 14.76
CA CYS A 362 -1.30 -14.28 13.81
C CYS A 362 -0.19 -15.10 14.49
N THR A 363 0.12 -14.86 15.77
CA THR A 363 1.34 -15.38 16.43
C THR A 363 1.07 -16.48 17.46
N SER A 364 -0.11 -17.09 17.45
CA SER A 364 -0.53 -18.10 18.45
C SER A 364 -0.51 -17.59 19.90
N GLY A 365 -0.67 -16.27 20.10
CA GLY A 365 -0.92 -15.65 21.41
C GLY A 365 0.22 -14.86 22.02
N VAL A 366 1.45 -14.94 21.50
CA VAL A 366 2.59 -14.16 22.02
C VAL A 366 3.48 -13.73 20.86
N PHE A 367 3.65 -12.42 20.67
CA PHE A 367 4.68 -11.85 19.79
C PHE A 367 6.03 -11.96 20.50
N LEU A 368 7.04 -12.52 19.84
CA LEU A 368 8.35 -12.76 20.44
C LEU A 368 9.45 -11.94 19.73
N PRO A 369 10.58 -11.62 20.41
CA PRO A 369 11.66 -10.81 19.81
C PRO A 369 12.18 -11.38 18.50
N GLU A 370 12.22 -12.69 18.34
CA GLU A 370 12.76 -13.39 17.17
C GLU A 370 11.92 -13.13 15.91
N GLU A 371 10.64 -12.78 16.06
CA GLU A 371 9.76 -12.41 14.94
C GLU A 371 10.12 -11.04 14.32
N LEU A 372 10.98 -10.26 14.97
CA LEU A 372 11.53 -9.03 14.43
C LEU A 372 12.82 -9.23 13.63
N TYR A 373 13.40 -10.44 13.59
CA TYR A 373 14.65 -10.66 12.87
C TYR A 373 14.58 -10.20 11.40
N GLY A 374 15.51 -9.32 11.01
CA GLY A 374 15.56 -8.74 9.67
C GLY A 374 14.52 -7.64 9.39
N VAL A 375 13.67 -7.27 10.36
CA VAL A 375 12.73 -6.16 10.24
C VAL A 375 13.47 -4.83 10.44
N ASP A 376 13.22 -3.84 9.59
CA ASP A 376 13.76 -2.50 9.77
C ASP A 376 13.09 -1.80 10.97
N ALA A 377 13.88 -1.23 11.87
CA ALA A 377 13.37 -0.57 13.09
C ALA A 377 12.38 0.54 12.76
N SER A 378 12.55 1.23 11.63
CA SER A 378 11.65 2.28 11.21
C SER A 378 10.24 1.77 10.93
N ASP A 379 10.08 0.52 10.44
CA ASP A 379 8.79 -0.08 10.06
C ASP A 379 7.89 -0.35 11.26
N VAL A 380 8.48 -0.58 12.44
CA VAL A 380 7.76 -0.86 13.70
C VAL A 380 7.77 0.31 14.70
N SER A 381 8.54 1.36 14.42
CA SER A 381 8.80 2.47 15.36
C SER A 381 7.54 3.22 15.82
N SER A 382 6.54 3.40 14.95
CA SER A 382 5.33 4.17 15.27
C SER A 382 4.15 3.31 15.75
N LEU A 383 4.25 1.98 15.61
CA LEU A 383 3.16 1.06 15.97
C LEU A 383 2.97 0.98 17.48
N GLN A 384 1.72 0.94 17.92
CA GLN A 384 1.28 0.75 19.30
C GLN A 384 0.27 -0.39 19.36
N ALA A 385 0.27 -1.19 20.42
CA ALA A 385 -0.67 -2.30 20.58
C ALA A 385 -2.15 -1.88 20.49
N ASP A 386 -2.49 -0.69 20.99
CA ASP A 386 -3.86 -0.15 21.03
C ASP A 386 -4.27 0.62 19.76
N ALA A 387 -3.34 0.88 18.85
CA ALA A 387 -3.65 1.53 17.58
C ALA A 387 -4.55 0.64 16.71
N ARG A 388 -5.38 1.25 15.87
CA ARG A 388 -6.35 0.50 15.05
C ARG A 388 -5.79 0.07 13.69
N VAL A 389 -6.27 -1.08 13.22
CA VAL A 389 -6.21 -1.48 11.82
C VAL A 389 -7.29 -0.72 11.06
N LEU A 390 -6.90 0.38 10.42
CA LEU A 390 -7.83 1.24 9.69
C LEU A 390 -8.11 0.75 8.27
N LEU A 391 -7.25 -0.13 7.76
CA LEU A 391 -7.34 -0.64 6.40
C LEU A 391 -6.99 -2.12 6.33
N THR A 392 -7.71 -2.86 5.49
CA THR A 392 -7.32 -4.23 5.14
C THR A 392 -7.34 -4.42 3.63
N GLN A 393 -6.37 -5.15 3.10
CA GLN A 393 -6.20 -5.42 1.67
C GLN A 393 -5.80 -6.88 1.43
N SER A 394 -5.98 -7.37 0.22
CA SER A 394 -5.68 -8.73 -0.20
C SER A 394 -4.87 -8.74 -1.50
N GLY A 395 -4.31 -9.88 -1.86
CA GLY A 395 -3.70 -10.04 -3.18
C GLY A 395 -4.74 -10.14 -4.32
N ALA A 396 -4.24 -10.20 -5.54
CA ALA A 396 -5.00 -10.45 -6.77
C ALA A 396 -4.62 -11.83 -7.36
N TRP A 397 -5.61 -12.54 -7.90
CA TRP A 397 -5.43 -13.79 -8.64
C TRP A 397 -5.97 -13.62 -10.07
N GLY A 398 -5.08 -13.38 -11.01
CA GLY A 398 -5.39 -12.93 -12.37
C GLY A 398 -4.68 -11.61 -12.70
N ASP A 399 -5.42 -10.64 -13.22
CA ASP A 399 -4.85 -9.35 -13.56
C ASP A 399 -4.28 -8.68 -12.27
N PRO A 400 -3.02 -8.20 -12.25
CA PRO A 400 -2.45 -7.63 -11.04
C PRO A 400 -2.96 -6.20 -10.70
N GLY A 401 -3.87 -5.63 -11.48
CA GLY A 401 -4.42 -4.28 -11.29
C GLY A 401 -3.45 -3.16 -11.63
N THR A 402 -2.23 -3.48 -12.08
CA THR A 402 -1.20 -2.49 -12.42
C THR A 402 -1.48 -1.79 -13.75
N SER A 403 -1.10 -0.53 -13.87
CA SER A 403 -1.38 0.30 -15.04
C SER A 403 -0.47 0.06 -16.25
N SER A 404 0.61 -0.70 -16.07
CA SER A 404 1.64 -0.94 -17.08
C SER A 404 2.22 -2.34 -16.91
N PRO A 405 2.66 -3.03 -17.97
CA PRO A 405 3.37 -4.31 -17.88
C PRO A 405 4.74 -4.19 -17.21
N HIS A 406 5.31 -2.99 -17.11
CA HIS A 406 6.63 -2.74 -16.51
C HIS A 406 6.67 -2.87 -14.99
N TRP A 407 5.52 -3.11 -14.34
CA TRP A 407 5.43 -3.39 -12.90
C TRP A 407 6.33 -4.56 -12.47
N VAL A 408 6.61 -5.51 -13.38
CA VAL A 408 7.50 -6.66 -13.13
C VAL A 408 8.94 -6.27 -12.83
N LEU A 409 9.37 -5.05 -13.19
CA LEU A 409 10.69 -4.51 -12.86
C LEU A 409 10.81 -4.05 -11.40
N ASN A 410 9.71 -4.06 -10.66
CA ASN A 410 9.67 -3.75 -9.22
C ASN A 410 9.54 -5.02 -8.34
N LEU A 411 9.64 -6.20 -8.94
CA LEU A 411 9.50 -7.46 -8.24
C LEU A 411 10.74 -7.77 -7.40
N ASP A 412 10.51 -8.53 -6.33
CA ASP A 412 11.61 -9.11 -5.57
C ASP A 412 12.32 -10.21 -6.36
N ASP A 413 13.50 -10.57 -5.88
CA ASP A 413 14.36 -11.53 -6.59
C ASP A 413 13.74 -12.91 -6.67
N ALA A 414 12.96 -13.32 -5.67
CA ALA A 414 12.26 -14.59 -5.68
C ALA A 414 11.19 -14.63 -6.78
N SER A 415 10.42 -13.56 -6.96
CA SER A 415 9.42 -13.47 -8.02
C SER A 415 10.05 -13.35 -9.41
N VAL A 416 11.15 -12.60 -9.54
CA VAL A 416 11.92 -12.53 -10.79
C VAL A 416 12.49 -13.92 -11.15
N ALA A 417 13.07 -14.63 -10.18
CA ALA A 417 13.56 -15.99 -10.42
C ALA A 417 12.43 -16.94 -10.86
N GLN A 418 11.24 -16.85 -10.24
CA GLN A 418 10.07 -17.61 -10.66
C GLN A 418 9.62 -17.26 -12.08
N LEU A 419 9.60 -15.97 -12.44
CA LEU A 419 9.28 -15.51 -13.79
C LEU A 419 10.25 -16.09 -14.83
N LEU A 420 11.55 -16.03 -14.55
CA LEU A 420 12.60 -16.47 -15.49
C LEU A 420 12.74 -18.00 -15.58
N ALA A 421 12.23 -18.74 -14.59
CA ALA A 421 12.23 -20.21 -14.61
C ALA A 421 11.15 -20.82 -15.53
N ARG A 422 10.23 -20.02 -16.07
CA ARG A 422 9.15 -20.48 -16.94
C ARG A 422 9.65 -20.74 -18.36
N GLU A 423 9.13 -21.78 -19.01
CA GLU A 423 9.41 -22.10 -20.42
C GLU A 423 8.73 -21.13 -21.39
N THR A 424 7.57 -20.57 -20.98
CA THR A 424 6.82 -19.58 -21.76
C THR A 424 7.67 -18.32 -21.97
N PRO A 425 7.67 -17.72 -23.17
CA PRO A 425 8.42 -16.48 -23.42
C PRO A 425 8.05 -15.36 -22.45
N LEU A 426 9.06 -14.60 -22.01
CA LEU A 426 8.91 -13.47 -21.06
C LEU A 426 7.80 -12.50 -21.47
N VAL A 427 7.73 -12.15 -22.76
CA VAL A 427 6.72 -11.22 -23.28
C VAL A 427 5.30 -11.75 -23.07
N ASP A 428 5.07 -13.04 -23.33
CA ASP A 428 3.75 -13.65 -23.21
C ASP A 428 3.32 -13.75 -21.74
N LEU A 429 4.25 -14.06 -20.82
CA LEU A 429 3.97 -14.10 -19.38
C LEU A 429 3.61 -12.72 -18.81
N VAL A 430 4.34 -11.68 -19.23
CA VAL A 430 4.12 -10.32 -18.72
C VAL A 430 2.85 -9.71 -19.32
N GLU A 431 2.61 -9.88 -20.62
CA GLU A 431 1.47 -9.28 -21.33
C GLU A 431 0.15 -10.04 -21.10
N SER A 432 0.19 -11.36 -20.83
CA SER A 432 -1.03 -12.14 -20.53
C SER A 432 -1.67 -11.79 -19.19
N ARG A 433 -0.90 -11.23 -18.25
CA ARG A 433 -1.35 -10.83 -16.91
C ARG A 433 -2.07 -11.95 -16.14
N CYS A 434 -1.71 -13.20 -16.42
CA CYS A 434 -2.16 -14.36 -15.66
C CYS A 434 -1.24 -14.54 -14.44
N VAL A 435 -1.50 -13.80 -13.36
CA VAL A 435 -0.57 -13.67 -12.23
C VAL A 435 -1.27 -13.85 -10.88
N GLY A 436 -0.67 -14.59 -9.95
CA GLY A 436 -0.99 -14.49 -8.53
C GLY A 436 -0.07 -13.46 -7.89
N LEU A 437 -0.60 -12.33 -7.41
CA LEU A 437 0.18 -11.25 -6.77
C LEU A 437 -0.36 -10.97 -5.37
N GLY A 438 0.44 -11.18 -4.32
CA GLY A 438 0.01 -10.88 -2.94
C GLY A 438 1.08 -11.23 -1.91
N SER A 439 0.86 -10.84 -0.65
CA SER A 439 1.77 -11.22 0.43
C SER A 439 1.68 -12.72 0.76
N PRO A 440 2.81 -13.39 1.09
CA PRO A 440 2.82 -14.80 1.45
C PRO A 440 2.37 -15.06 2.90
N ARG A 441 2.34 -14.01 3.73
CA ARG A 441 1.97 -14.03 5.16
C ARG A 441 1.10 -12.82 5.50
N VAL A 442 0.50 -12.79 6.69
CA VAL A 442 -0.18 -11.57 7.16
C VAL A 442 0.88 -10.50 7.35
N SER A 443 0.59 -9.28 6.89
CA SER A 443 1.56 -8.19 6.92
C SER A 443 0.96 -6.91 7.47
N LEU A 444 1.67 -6.27 8.40
CA LEU A 444 1.36 -4.92 8.86
C LEU A 444 2.10 -3.90 7.98
N LEU A 445 1.34 -2.99 7.39
CA LEU A 445 1.82 -1.99 6.45
C LEU A 445 1.53 -0.59 7.00
N ARG A 446 2.46 0.35 6.80
CA ARG A 446 2.22 1.76 7.09
C ARG A 446 1.54 2.48 5.95
N LEU A 447 2.02 2.22 4.73
CA LEU A 447 1.43 2.75 3.51
C LEU A 447 0.62 1.65 2.81
N PRO A 448 -0.72 1.73 2.80
CA PRO A 448 -1.53 0.76 2.08
C PRO A 448 -1.39 0.95 0.56
N THR A 449 -1.43 -0.17 -0.17
CA THR A 449 -1.32 -0.22 -1.64
C THR A 449 -2.64 -0.54 -2.32
N MET A 450 -3.74 -0.62 -1.56
CA MET A 450 -5.16 -0.69 -1.95
C MET A 450 -5.47 -1.74 -3.02
N SER A 451 -6.26 -2.76 -2.67
CA SER A 451 -6.62 -3.86 -3.58
C SER A 451 -8.04 -3.72 -4.13
N GLN A 452 -8.35 -4.55 -5.13
CA GLN A 452 -9.68 -4.62 -5.76
C GLN A 452 -10.79 -4.96 -4.76
N VAL A 453 -10.43 -5.58 -3.62
CA VAL A 453 -11.28 -5.61 -2.42
C VAL A 453 -10.51 -4.97 -1.27
N THR A 454 -11.07 -3.93 -0.67
CA THR A 454 -10.44 -3.19 0.42
C THR A 454 -11.42 -2.97 1.56
N GLY A 455 -10.97 -3.24 2.79
CA GLY A 455 -11.69 -2.88 4.01
C GLY A 455 -11.22 -1.54 4.58
N LEU A 456 -12.14 -0.69 5.01
CA LEU A 456 -11.90 0.65 5.57
C LEU A 456 -12.65 0.81 6.90
N ASP A 457 -11.95 1.09 8.00
CA ASP A 457 -12.58 1.36 9.30
C ASP A 457 -13.00 2.84 9.36
N ASN A 458 -14.17 3.13 8.79
CA ASN A 458 -14.70 4.49 8.70
C ASN A 458 -15.41 4.94 9.99
N THR A 459 -15.15 4.25 11.12
CA THR A 459 -15.39 4.80 12.46
C THR A 459 -14.36 5.88 12.81
N ALA A 460 -13.15 5.82 12.23
CA ALA A 460 -12.12 6.84 12.34
C ALA A 460 -12.26 7.92 11.24
N LEU A 461 -11.59 9.07 11.44
CA LEU A 461 -11.48 10.12 10.42
C LEU A 461 -10.56 9.70 9.27
N LEU A 462 -11.11 8.98 8.29
CA LEU A 462 -10.45 8.67 7.01
C LEU A 462 -10.47 9.90 6.08
N PRO A 463 -9.44 10.11 5.23
CA PRO A 463 -9.42 11.20 4.24
C PRO A 463 -10.44 10.98 3.10
N PRO A 464 -10.78 12.01 2.31
CA PRO A 464 -11.55 11.83 1.08
C PRO A 464 -10.66 11.25 -0.04
N TYR A 465 -11.26 10.60 -1.04
CA TYR A 465 -10.54 10.28 -2.28
C TYR A 465 -10.52 11.50 -3.20
N PHE A 466 -9.45 11.63 -3.99
CA PHE A 466 -9.48 12.58 -5.11
C PHE A 466 -10.48 12.06 -6.16
N PRO A 467 -11.40 12.88 -6.71
CA PRO A 467 -12.58 12.37 -7.42
C PRO A 467 -12.30 11.59 -8.72
N ALA A 468 -11.20 11.91 -9.39
CA ALA A 468 -10.89 11.41 -10.72
C ALA A 468 -9.42 10.98 -10.88
N PHE A 469 -9.13 10.34 -12.01
CA PHE A 469 -7.82 9.80 -12.40
C PHE A 469 -7.41 8.56 -11.60
N ARG A 470 -6.32 7.92 -12.04
CA ARG A 470 -5.69 6.81 -11.31
C ARG A 470 -4.76 7.31 -10.21
N ASN A 471 -4.41 6.39 -9.31
CA ASN A 471 -3.54 6.58 -8.13
C ASN A 471 -4.19 7.40 -7.01
N GLU A 472 -5.49 7.70 -7.10
CA GLU A 472 -6.24 8.38 -6.06
C GLU A 472 -6.24 7.61 -4.74
N ASP A 473 -6.11 6.29 -4.84
CA ASP A 473 -5.91 5.33 -3.75
C ASP A 473 -4.53 5.46 -3.08
N HIS A 474 -3.46 5.71 -3.83
CA HIS A 474 -2.14 6.02 -3.28
C HIS A 474 -2.16 7.34 -2.50
N LEU A 475 -2.81 8.38 -3.04
CA LEU A 475 -2.98 9.64 -2.30
C LEU A 475 -3.81 9.43 -1.02
N PHE A 476 -4.89 8.65 -1.10
CA PHE A 476 -5.69 8.28 0.07
C PHE A 476 -4.82 7.58 1.13
N GLY A 477 -4.01 6.59 0.73
CA GLY A 477 -3.10 5.87 1.62
C GLY A 477 -2.07 6.78 2.29
N ALA A 478 -1.43 7.67 1.52
CA ALA A 478 -0.48 8.64 2.04
C ALA A 478 -1.13 9.61 3.04
N MET A 479 -2.33 10.12 2.73
CA MET A 479 -3.08 10.97 3.67
C MET A 479 -3.51 10.20 4.91
N LEU A 480 -3.90 8.93 4.79
CA LEU A 480 -4.29 8.09 5.92
C LEU A 480 -3.12 7.90 6.90
N MET A 481 -1.94 7.56 6.39
CA MET A 481 -0.69 7.47 7.17
C MET A 481 -0.38 8.80 7.87
N ALA A 482 -0.66 9.92 7.21
CA ALA A 482 -0.50 11.24 7.78
C ALA A 482 -1.43 11.52 8.96
N LEU A 483 -2.71 11.20 8.77
CA LEU A 483 -3.77 11.47 9.73
C LEU A 483 -3.63 10.57 10.96
N HIS A 484 -3.21 9.32 10.76
CA HIS A 484 -3.11 8.28 11.78
C HIS A 484 -1.75 7.59 11.75
N PRO A 485 -0.66 8.26 12.20
CA PRO A 485 0.71 7.74 12.09
C PRO A 485 0.99 6.47 12.91
N GLN A 486 0.12 6.14 13.86
CA GLN A 486 0.20 4.93 14.69
C GLN A 486 -0.69 3.80 14.16
N ALA A 487 -1.66 4.10 13.30
CA ALA A 487 -2.57 3.09 12.76
C ALA A 487 -1.83 2.17 11.77
N ALA A 488 -2.38 0.98 11.59
CA ALA A 488 -1.88 0.01 10.64
C ALA A 488 -2.86 -0.22 9.48
N ALA A 489 -2.30 -0.58 8.34
CA ALA A 489 -2.98 -1.36 7.33
C ALA A 489 -2.56 -2.82 7.45
N VAL A 490 -3.45 -3.75 7.09
CA VAL A 490 -3.14 -5.18 7.02
C VAL A 490 -3.25 -5.66 5.58
N GLU A 491 -2.23 -6.37 5.10
CA GLU A 491 -2.36 -7.23 3.92
C GLU A 491 -2.51 -8.70 4.32
N TYR A 492 -3.50 -9.36 3.75
CA TYR A 492 -3.77 -10.76 4.02
C TYR A 492 -3.01 -11.71 3.07
N PRO A 493 -2.69 -12.94 3.54
CA PRO A 493 -2.03 -13.97 2.74
C PRO A 493 -3.00 -14.77 1.86
N TRP A 494 -3.94 -14.08 1.25
CA TRP A 494 -4.90 -14.63 0.30
C TRP A 494 -5.26 -13.59 -0.74
N CYS A 495 -5.73 -14.07 -1.88
CA CYS A 495 -6.07 -13.25 -3.03
C CYS A 495 -7.56 -13.33 -3.34
N VAL A 496 -8.05 -12.37 -4.11
CA VAL A 496 -9.34 -12.45 -4.80
C VAL A 496 -9.10 -12.68 -6.30
N PRO A 497 -9.90 -13.53 -6.98
CA PRO A 497 -9.85 -13.59 -8.44
C PRO A 497 -10.21 -12.23 -9.03
N HIS A 498 -9.26 -11.61 -9.74
CA HIS A 498 -9.46 -10.33 -10.43
C HIS A 498 -9.33 -10.58 -11.93
N LEU A 499 -10.48 -10.53 -12.60
CA LEU A 499 -10.65 -11.01 -13.96
C LEU A 499 -11.40 -9.94 -14.78
N PRO A 500 -10.72 -8.86 -15.22
CA PRO A 500 -11.32 -7.85 -16.08
C PRO A 500 -11.99 -8.47 -17.31
N MET A 501 -13.22 -8.05 -17.61
CA MET A 501 -13.95 -8.55 -18.79
C MET A 501 -13.58 -7.82 -20.08
N GLU A 502 -13.00 -6.63 -19.96
CA GLU A 502 -12.52 -5.85 -21.11
C GLU A 502 -11.20 -6.43 -21.62
N GLY A 503 -11.05 -6.50 -22.94
CA GLY A 503 -9.77 -6.83 -23.58
C GLY A 503 -8.77 -5.69 -23.38
N ARG A 504 -8.08 -5.68 -22.22
CA ARG A 504 -6.98 -4.75 -21.97
C ARG A 504 -5.75 -5.27 -22.72
N HIS A 505 -5.20 -4.44 -23.60
CA HIS A 505 -3.95 -4.73 -24.29
C HIS A 505 -2.82 -3.95 -23.63
N TYR A 506 -1.77 -4.67 -23.26
CA TYR A 506 -0.55 -4.12 -22.70
C TYR A 506 0.61 -4.60 -23.55
N SER A 507 1.58 -3.72 -23.81
CA SER A 507 2.80 -4.15 -24.47
C SER A 507 4.05 -3.81 -23.68
N ILE A 508 4.94 -4.79 -23.54
CA ILE A 508 6.30 -4.58 -23.04
C ILE A 508 7.10 -3.64 -23.94
N ARG A 509 6.59 -3.26 -25.12
CA ARG A 509 7.22 -2.28 -26.03
C ARG A 509 6.83 -0.83 -25.72
N GLU A 510 5.88 -0.61 -24.83
CA GLU A 510 5.57 0.73 -24.34
C GLU A 510 6.77 1.33 -23.58
N PRO A 511 6.86 2.67 -23.47
CA PRO A 511 7.90 3.32 -22.67
C PRO A 511 7.81 2.90 -21.19
N ILE A 512 8.96 2.55 -20.59
CA ILE A 512 9.09 2.12 -19.19
C ILE A 512 8.96 3.32 -18.25
N VAL A 513 9.66 4.40 -18.61
CA VAL A 513 9.77 5.59 -17.77
C VAL A 513 8.80 6.65 -18.29
N VAL A 514 7.59 6.67 -17.71
CA VAL A 514 6.53 7.64 -18.04
C VAL A 514 6.17 8.51 -16.84
N THR A 515 5.91 9.78 -17.11
CA THR A 515 5.40 10.75 -16.11
C THR A 515 3.95 11.12 -16.44
N GLY A 516 3.03 11.00 -15.49
CA GLY A 516 1.61 11.36 -15.66
C GLY A 516 1.23 12.65 -14.93
N VAL A 517 0.24 13.39 -15.46
CA VAL A 517 -0.18 14.73 -14.96
C VAL A 517 -0.68 14.73 -13.52
N ILE A 518 -1.55 13.77 -13.14
CA ILE A 518 -2.11 13.70 -11.78
C ILE A 518 -1.22 12.91 -10.83
N SER A 519 -0.38 12.02 -11.36
CA SER A 519 0.72 11.42 -10.57
C SER A 519 1.57 12.50 -9.91
N LEU A 520 1.71 13.69 -10.50
CA LEU A 520 2.43 14.81 -9.88
C LEU A 520 1.74 15.40 -8.66
N LEU A 521 0.43 15.65 -8.71
CA LEU A 521 -0.32 16.12 -7.55
C LEU A 521 -0.21 15.08 -6.43
N ILE A 522 -0.43 13.81 -6.79
CA ILE A 522 -0.43 12.69 -5.86
C ILE A 522 0.97 12.49 -5.26
N GLN A 523 2.03 12.46 -6.08
CA GLN A 523 3.42 12.30 -5.65
C GLN A 523 3.90 13.52 -4.87
N HIS A 524 3.61 14.74 -5.32
CA HIS A 524 3.98 15.96 -4.60
C HIS A 524 3.32 16.01 -3.23
N PHE A 525 2.01 15.69 -3.16
CA PHE A 525 1.33 15.66 -1.88
C PHE A 525 1.79 14.51 -1.00
N ALA A 526 1.89 13.29 -1.52
CA ALA A 526 2.42 12.13 -0.79
C ALA A 526 3.83 12.42 -0.25
N ALA A 527 4.73 13.00 -1.04
CA ALA A 527 6.07 13.39 -0.60
C ALA A 527 6.06 14.57 0.39
N SER A 528 5.04 15.44 0.32
CA SER A 528 4.83 16.55 1.28
C SER A 528 4.23 16.09 2.61
N VAL A 529 3.68 14.86 2.64
CA VAL A 529 3.25 14.17 3.86
C VAL A 529 4.49 13.75 4.66
N LYS A 530 5.18 14.73 5.22
CA LYS A 530 6.11 14.52 6.33
C LYS A 530 5.33 14.46 7.62
N ALA A 531 5.95 13.89 8.66
CA ALA A 531 5.42 13.88 10.02
C ALA A 531 4.78 15.25 10.34
N MET A 532 3.49 15.22 10.65
CA MET A 532 2.73 16.40 11.01
C MET A 532 2.75 16.54 12.52
N ASP A 533 3.15 17.71 12.99
CA ASP A 533 3.34 17.98 14.43
C ASP A 533 2.03 18.32 15.17
N ALA A 534 0.87 18.06 14.55
CA ALA A 534 -0.41 18.22 15.19
C ALA A 534 -0.82 16.94 15.95
N PRO A 535 -1.44 17.05 17.14
CA PRO A 535 -1.82 15.89 17.96
C PRO A 535 -3.05 15.14 17.41
N ASP A 536 -3.96 15.85 16.75
CA ASP A 536 -5.28 15.35 16.34
C ASP A 536 -5.41 15.22 14.80
N PRO A 537 -6.07 14.15 14.28
CA PRO A 537 -6.27 13.95 12.85
C PRO A 537 -6.96 15.11 12.11
N HIS A 538 -7.90 15.84 12.72
CA HIS A 538 -8.56 16.97 12.07
C HIS A 538 -7.57 18.12 11.81
N LEU A 539 -6.72 18.46 12.78
CA LEU A 539 -5.69 19.49 12.60
C LEU A 539 -4.66 19.08 11.54
N ARG A 540 -4.29 17.79 11.51
CA ARG A 540 -3.44 17.23 10.45
C ARG A 540 -4.09 17.38 9.07
N LEU A 541 -5.39 17.14 8.95
CA LEU A 541 -6.14 17.35 7.71
C LEU A 541 -6.12 18.82 7.27
N GLN A 542 -6.31 19.76 8.20
CA GLN A 542 -6.22 21.20 7.93
C GLN A 542 -4.82 21.61 7.46
N GLN A 543 -3.76 21.04 8.05
CA GLN A 543 -2.39 21.28 7.60
C GLN A 543 -2.15 20.77 6.17
N LEU A 544 -2.71 19.60 5.81
CA LEU A 544 -2.65 19.10 4.43
C LEU A 544 -3.36 20.05 3.47
N ALA A 545 -4.54 20.55 3.85
CA ALA A 545 -5.27 21.52 3.04
C ALA A 545 -4.47 22.81 2.82
N GLN A 546 -3.84 23.35 3.88
CA GLN A 546 -2.97 24.52 3.77
C GLN A 546 -1.75 24.29 2.88
N LYS A 547 -1.10 23.13 2.98
CA LYS A 547 0.02 22.75 2.09
C LYS A 547 -0.43 22.70 0.64
N MET A 548 -1.61 22.14 0.38
CA MET A 548 -2.18 22.06 -0.96
C MET A 548 -2.53 23.43 -1.54
N ARG A 549 -3.16 24.28 -0.73
CA ARG A 549 -3.46 25.68 -1.08
C ARG A 549 -2.18 26.47 -1.34
N HIS A 550 -1.14 26.28 -0.53
CA HIS A 550 0.15 26.91 -0.74
C HIS A 550 0.76 26.50 -2.09
N SER A 551 0.72 25.21 -2.43
CA SER A 551 1.20 24.72 -3.72
C SER A 551 0.48 25.41 -4.90
N ALA A 552 -0.85 25.57 -4.81
CA ALA A 552 -1.63 26.29 -5.83
C ALA A 552 -1.22 27.77 -6.01
N THR A 553 -0.67 28.42 -4.98
CA THR A 553 -0.26 29.84 -5.01
C THR A 553 1.17 30.08 -5.48
N ARG A 554 1.96 29.02 -5.76
CA ARG A 554 3.35 29.14 -6.20
C ARG A 554 3.44 29.72 -7.62
N SER A 555 4.57 30.37 -7.91
CA SER A 555 4.85 30.93 -9.23
C SER A 555 4.97 29.82 -10.28
N ASP A 556 4.74 30.13 -11.57
CA ASP A 556 4.89 29.14 -12.65
C ASP A 556 6.30 28.53 -12.67
N THR A 557 7.33 29.36 -12.46
CA THR A 557 8.73 28.91 -12.38
C THR A 557 8.95 27.92 -11.24
N ASP A 558 8.43 28.22 -10.05
CA ASP A 558 8.60 27.35 -8.87
C ASP A 558 7.86 26.03 -9.03
N LEU A 559 6.64 26.04 -9.59
CA LEU A 559 5.88 24.81 -9.86
C LEU A 559 6.59 23.92 -10.88
N LEU A 560 7.19 24.51 -11.92
CA LEU A 560 7.97 23.76 -12.90
C LEU A 560 9.25 23.17 -12.29
N VAL A 561 9.87 23.86 -11.33
CA VAL A 561 11.02 23.32 -10.59
C VAL A 561 10.58 22.17 -9.68
N ASP A 562 9.50 22.33 -8.92
CA ASP A 562 8.96 21.27 -8.06
C ASP A 562 8.60 20.02 -8.86
N TYR A 563 7.98 20.22 -10.03
CA TYR A 563 7.71 19.16 -10.99
C TYR A 563 8.99 18.42 -11.38
N ARG A 564 10.01 19.15 -11.85
CA ARG A 564 11.27 18.55 -12.29
C ARG A 564 11.98 17.80 -11.16
N VAL A 565 11.95 18.33 -9.94
CA VAL A 565 12.54 17.67 -8.76
C VAL A 565 11.79 16.38 -8.42
N ALA A 566 10.46 16.40 -8.44
CA ALA A 566 9.65 15.21 -8.17
C ALA A 566 9.90 14.11 -9.20
N VAL A 567 9.90 14.46 -10.50
CA VAL A 567 10.15 13.52 -11.59
C VAL A 567 11.58 12.98 -11.56
N ALA A 568 12.57 13.85 -11.32
CA ALA A 568 13.96 13.41 -11.19
C ALA A 568 14.14 12.47 -9.99
N GLY A 569 13.46 12.72 -8.87
CA GLY A 569 13.46 11.83 -7.72
C GLY A 569 12.91 10.43 -8.05
N ASP A 570 11.75 10.36 -8.69
CA ASP A 570 11.11 9.11 -9.11
C ASP A 570 11.99 8.33 -10.11
N HIS A 571 12.51 9.01 -11.13
CA HIS A 571 13.35 8.36 -12.15
C HIS A 571 14.72 7.93 -11.59
N ALA A 572 15.29 8.68 -10.65
CA ALA A 572 16.52 8.29 -9.95
C ALA A 572 16.30 7.04 -9.08
N GLN A 573 15.17 6.95 -8.38
CA GLN A 573 14.82 5.76 -7.60
C GLN A 573 14.66 4.52 -8.50
N LYS A 574 13.94 4.67 -9.62
CA LYS A 574 13.80 3.61 -10.64
C LYS A 574 15.14 3.19 -11.23
N LEU A 575 16.00 4.15 -11.59
CA LEU A 575 17.34 3.85 -12.11
C LEU A 575 18.17 3.06 -11.09
N ALA A 576 18.13 3.46 -9.81
CA ALA A 576 18.85 2.75 -8.76
C ALA A 576 18.35 1.29 -8.62
N LEU A 577 17.03 1.09 -8.66
CA LEU A 577 16.40 -0.24 -8.63
C LEU A 577 16.80 -1.09 -9.84
N PHE A 578 16.64 -0.58 -11.06
CA PHE A 578 16.96 -1.31 -12.29
C PHE A 578 18.46 -1.64 -12.39
N ALA A 579 19.33 -0.71 -11.98
CA ALA A 579 20.77 -0.95 -11.92
C ALA A 579 21.14 -2.00 -10.87
N ALA A 580 20.41 -2.09 -9.75
CA ALA A 580 20.59 -3.15 -8.76
C ALA A 580 20.20 -4.52 -9.34
N HIS A 581 19.01 -4.64 -9.95
CA HIS A 581 18.59 -5.85 -10.63
C HIS A 581 19.55 -6.27 -11.75
N GLN A 582 20.08 -5.32 -12.52
CA GLN A 582 21.06 -5.61 -13.58
C GLN A 582 22.36 -6.17 -13.01
N ARG A 583 22.89 -5.59 -11.93
CA ARG A 583 24.08 -6.15 -11.26
C ARG A 583 23.81 -7.56 -10.78
N GLN A 584 22.65 -7.82 -10.20
CA GLN A 584 22.30 -9.14 -9.69
C GLN A 584 22.10 -10.18 -10.79
N ALA A 585 21.42 -9.82 -11.88
CA ALA A 585 21.24 -10.66 -13.06
C ALA A 585 22.59 -11.15 -13.61
N ALA A 586 23.59 -10.26 -13.67
CA ALA A 586 24.94 -10.60 -14.08
C ALA A 586 25.65 -11.62 -13.17
N HIS A 587 25.29 -11.70 -11.88
CA HIS A 587 25.85 -12.67 -10.94
C HIS A 587 25.06 -14.00 -10.92
N ALA A 588 23.75 -13.95 -11.13
CA ALA A 588 22.86 -15.11 -11.00
C ALA A 588 22.68 -15.93 -12.28
N GLY A 589 23.06 -15.41 -13.45
CA GLY A 589 22.85 -16.08 -14.74
C GLY A 589 21.41 -15.91 -15.23
N SER A 590 21.10 -14.71 -15.71
CA SER A 590 19.82 -14.30 -16.30
C SER A 590 19.62 -14.80 -17.73
N THR A 591 18.41 -14.59 -18.26
CA THR A 591 18.10 -14.83 -19.68
C THR A 591 18.44 -13.60 -20.51
N ALA A 592 18.84 -13.81 -21.78
CA ALA A 592 19.16 -12.70 -22.69
C ALA A 592 17.98 -11.73 -22.89
N SER A 593 16.74 -12.22 -22.80
CA SER A 593 15.54 -11.38 -22.89
C SER A 593 15.35 -10.49 -21.66
N TRP A 594 15.64 -10.99 -20.46
CA TRP A 594 15.59 -10.20 -19.23
C TRP A 594 16.70 -9.16 -19.17
N ASP A 595 17.92 -9.53 -19.58
CA ASP A 595 19.04 -8.59 -19.63
C ASP A 595 18.79 -7.44 -20.61
N ALA A 596 18.26 -7.74 -21.79
CA ALA A 596 17.87 -6.71 -22.76
C ALA A 596 16.76 -5.80 -22.21
N TYR A 597 15.83 -6.36 -21.43
CA TYR A 597 14.75 -5.59 -20.82
C TYR A 597 15.25 -4.65 -19.71
N LEU A 598 16.13 -5.14 -18.82
CA LEU A 598 16.79 -4.33 -17.80
C LEU A 598 17.71 -3.27 -18.41
N GLN A 599 18.48 -3.62 -19.45
CA GLN A 599 19.32 -2.66 -20.17
C GLN A 599 18.48 -1.52 -20.75
N ARG A 600 17.36 -1.83 -21.40
CA ARG A 600 16.42 -0.82 -21.90
C ARG A 600 15.86 0.05 -20.77
N ALA A 601 15.48 -0.56 -19.64
CA ALA A 601 14.97 0.17 -18.48
C ALA A 601 15.99 1.17 -17.92
N VAL A 602 17.25 0.76 -17.81
CA VAL A 602 18.37 1.62 -17.38
C VAL A 602 18.61 2.74 -18.38
N GLU A 603 18.67 2.43 -19.68
CA GLU A 603 18.90 3.41 -20.74
C GLU A 603 17.79 4.47 -20.81
N GLU A 604 16.51 4.05 -20.76
CA GLU A 604 15.37 4.97 -20.74
C GLU A 604 15.38 5.87 -19.49
N ALA A 605 15.70 5.33 -18.31
CA ALA A 605 15.78 6.11 -17.07
C ALA A 605 16.95 7.11 -17.10
N GLN A 606 18.12 6.70 -17.60
CA GLN A 606 19.27 7.59 -17.77
C GLN A 606 18.99 8.71 -18.78
N HIS A 607 18.39 8.36 -19.92
CA HIS A 607 18.03 9.34 -20.94
C HIS A 607 17.02 10.36 -20.41
N SER A 608 16.01 9.89 -19.67
CA SER A 608 15.03 10.77 -19.02
C SER A 608 15.67 11.71 -17.99
N LEU A 609 16.63 11.23 -17.20
CA LEU A 609 17.36 12.09 -16.24
C LEU A 609 18.31 13.10 -16.91
N ALA A 610 18.79 12.80 -18.12
CA ALA A 610 19.70 13.69 -18.86
C ALA A 610 18.97 14.88 -19.54
N GLU A 611 17.66 14.78 -19.76
CA GLU A 611 16.87 15.82 -20.41
C GLU A 611 16.01 16.63 -19.43
N PRO A 612 15.90 17.97 -19.59
CA PRO A 612 14.96 18.76 -18.81
C PRO A 612 13.51 18.29 -19.02
N GLN A 613 12.85 17.91 -17.93
CA GLN A 613 11.47 17.47 -17.97
C GLN A 613 10.53 18.63 -18.29
N SER A 614 9.57 18.38 -19.20
CA SER A 614 8.50 19.30 -19.59
C SER A 614 7.14 18.69 -19.28
N LEU A 615 6.19 19.56 -18.90
CA LEU A 615 4.80 19.17 -18.66
C LEU A 615 4.11 18.66 -19.93
N LEU A 616 4.56 19.09 -21.11
CA LEU A 616 3.98 18.68 -22.40
C LEU A 616 4.31 17.23 -22.78
N ARG A 617 5.35 16.65 -22.17
CA ARG A 617 5.75 15.24 -22.40
C ARG A 617 5.01 14.25 -21.49
N MET A 618 4.16 14.75 -20.59
CA MET A 618 3.43 13.87 -19.69
C MET A 618 2.42 13.02 -20.45
N HIS A 619 2.32 11.76 -20.03
CA HIS A 619 1.33 10.84 -20.56
C HIS A 619 -0.10 11.35 -20.30
N GLY A 620 -0.94 11.32 -21.34
CA GLY A 620 -2.33 11.77 -21.28
C GLY A 620 -2.54 13.28 -21.45
N VAL A 621 -1.48 14.08 -21.69
CA VAL A 621 -1.64 15.48 -22.10
C VAL A 621 -2.11 15.56 -23.55
N PRO A 622 -3.23 16.24 -23.85
CA PRO A 622 -3.69 16.41 -25.23
C PRO A 622 -2.69 17.17 -26.10
N GLU A 623 -2.54 16.76 -27.36
CA GLU A 623 -1.73 17.46 -28.34
C GLU A 623 -2.19 18.93 -28.49
N GLY A 624 -1.24 19.86 -28.59
CA GLY A 624 -1.52 21.30 -28.63
C GLY A 624 -1.82 21.94 -27.26
N SER A 625 -1.72 21.20 -26.15
CA SER A 625 -1.77 21.80 -24.81
C SER A 625 -0.61 22.78 -24.60
N SER A 626 -0.82 23.81 -23.79
CA SER A 626 0.24 24.70 -23.31
C SER A 626 0.62 24.38 -21.86
N GLU A 627 1.88 24.62 -21.49
CA GLU A 627 2.32 24.46 -20.09
C GLU A 627 1.48 25.32 -19.15
N GLN A 628 1.10 26.53 -19.56
CA GLN A 628 0.22 27.40 -18.78
C GLN A 628 -1.14 26.77 -18.50
N ALA A 629 -1.75 26.12 -19.51
CA ALA A 629 -3.04 25.46 -19.33
C ALA A 629 -2.95 24.30 -18.33
N ILE A 630 -1.84 23.55 -18.36
CA ILE A 630 -1.58 22.46 -17.42
C ILE A 630 -1.38 22.99 -16.01
N LEU A 631 -0.59 24.05 -15.84
CA LEU A 631 -0.37 24.70 -14.54
C LEU A 631 -1.67 25.28 -13.97
N ASN A 632 -2.50 25.93 -14.80
CA ASN A 632 -3.81 26.43 -14.38
C ASN A 632 -4.74 25.29 -13.93
N ARG A 633 -4.72 24.16 -14.63
CA ARG A 633 -5.48 22.96 -14.25
C ARG A 633 -4.98 22.37 -12.93
N PHE A 634 -3.66 22.29 -12.74
CA PHE A 634 -3.05 21.89 -11.46
C PHE A 634 -3.55 22.77 -10.32
N ARG A 635 -3.52 24.10 -10.49
CA ARG A 635 -3.98 25.05 -9.46
C ARG A 635 -5.46 24.88 -9.13
N HIS A 636 -6.28 24.67 -10.16
CA HIS A 636 -7.71 24.40 -9.97
C HIS A 636 -7.92 23.13 -9.15
N TYR A 637 -7.23 22.04 -9.47
CA TYR A 637 -7.33 20.78 -8.73
C TYR A 637 -6.80 20.87 -7.29
N ALA A 638 -5.65 21.50 -7.10
CA ALA A 638 -5.09 21.73 -5.77
C ALA A 638 -6.02 22.60 -4.92
N THR A 639 -6.56 23.70 -5.47
CA THR A 639 -7.48 24.57 -4.72
C THR A 639 -8.78 23.84 -4.38
N GLY A 640 -9.40 23.16 -5.36
CA GLY A 640 -10.65 22.44 -5.15
C GLY A 640 -10.51 21.32 -4.13
N PHE A 641 -9.42 20.54 -4.18
CA PHE A 641 -9.20 19.49 -3.20
C PHE A 641 -8.76 20.04 -1.83
N ALA A 642 -8.05 21.18 -1.76
CA ALA A 642 -7.81 21.87 -0.49
C ALA A 642 -9.12 22.30 0.18
N ASP A 643 -10.07 22.86 -0.57
CA ASP A 643 -11.40 23.21 -0.07
C ASP A 643 -12.14 21.95 0.46
N VAL A 644 -12.02 20.81 -0.24
CA VAL A 644 -12.55 19.53 0.25
C VAL A 644 -11.94 19.14 1.59
N LEU A 645 -10.61 19.19 1.73
CA LEU A 645 -9.93 18.81 2.97
C LEU A 645 -10.32 19.72 4.15
N GLU A 646 -10.48 21.03 3.92
CA GLU A 646 -10.92 22.00 4.93
C GLU A 646 -12.33 21.71 5.45
N HIS A 647 -13.25 21.32 4.56
CA HIS A 647 -14.66 21.08 4.90
C HIS A 647 -14.99 19.62 5.22
N TRP A 648 -14.02 18.71 5.11
CA TRP A 648 -14.28 17.26 5.12
C TRP A 648 -14.95 16.74 6.39
N VAL A 649 -14.54 17.24 7.56
CA VAL A 649 -15.16 16.83 8.85
C VAL A 649 -16.65 17.20 8.86
N THR A 650 -16.98 18.44 8.49
CA THR A 650 -18.36 18.92 8.38
C THR A 650 -19.16 18.11 7.36
N ILE A 651 -18.57 17.78 6.21
CA ILE A 651 -19.20 16.94 5.18
C ILE A 651 -19.53 15.55 5.72
N ARG A 652 -18.59 14.91 6.44
CA ARG A 652 -18.80 13.59 7.06
C ARG A 652 -19.89 13.61 8.12
N GLU A 653 -19.91 14.62 9.00
CA GLU A 653 -20.95 14.77 10.01
C GLU A 653 -22.33 14.97 9.39
N ALA A 654 -22.42 15.77 8.32
CA ALA A 654 -23.65 15.95 7.57
C ALA A 654 -24.11 14.64 6.89
N SER A 655 -23.17 13.84 6.38
CA SER A 655 -23.47 12.62 5.61
C SER A 655 -24.20 11.57 6.44
N VAL A 656 -23.89 11.41 7.73
CA VAL A 656 -24.57 10.45 8.63
C VAL A 656 -26.08 10.60 8.56
N ALA A 657 -26.57 11.84 8.66
CA ALA A 657 -27.99 12.10 8.68
C ALA A 657 -28.62 12.16 7.27
N VAL A 658 -27.86 12.50 6.23
CA VAL A 658 -28.33 12.44 4.83
C VAL A 658 -28.46 10.98 4.38
N ALA A 659 -27.45 10.14 4.66
CA ALA A 659 -27.43 8.72 4.33
C ALA A 659 -28.60 7.98 5.02
N ARG A 660 -28.89 8.30 6.29
CA ARG A 660 -30.06 7.75 6.98
C ARG A 660 -31.38 8.10 6.28
N LYS A 661 -31.56 9.36 5.87
CA LYS A 661 -32.75 9.80 5.14
C LYS A 661 -32.88 9.14 3.76
N LEU A 662 -31.76 8.91 3.07
CA LEU A 662 -31.76 8.20 1.78
C LEU A 662 -32.28 6.77 1.93
N GLY A 663 -31.92 6.08 3.02
CA GLY A 663 -32.46 4.76 3.35
C GLY A 663 -33.94 4.79 3.73
N GLU A 664 -34.35 5.72 4.60
CA GLU A 664 -35.74 5.82 5.08
C GLU A 664 -36.75 6.18 3.96
N ASN A 665 -36.34 6.99 2.97
CA ASN A 665 -37.23 7.45 1.90
C ASN A 665 -37.33 6.50 0.69
N GLY A 666 -36.70 5.32 0.74
CA GLY A 666 -36.59 4.45 -0.44
C GLY A 666 -35.75 5.06 -1.56
N GLY A 667 -34.88 6.04 -1.24
CA GLY A 667 -33.96 6.66 -2.20
C GLY A 667 -32.83 5.70 -2.62
N LEU A 668 -32.63 4.64 -1.84
CA LEU A 668 -31.92 3.43 -2.24
C LEU A 668 -32.95 2.48 -2.82
N VAL A 669 -32.97 2.36 -4.15
CA VAL A 669 -33.92 1.47 -4.83
C VAL A 669 -33.48 0.03 -4.53
N PRO A 670 -34.35 -0.82 -3.95
CA PRO A 670 -34.08 -2.24 -3.80
C PRO A 670 -34.10 -2.97 -5.15
#